data_AF-A0A1V5TZV9-F1
#
_entry.id   AF-A0A1V5TZV9-F1
#
_cell.length_a   1.000
_cell.length_b   1.000
_cell.length_c   1.000
_cell.angle_alpha   90.00
_cell.angle_beta   90.00
_cell.angle_gamma   90.00
#
_symmetry.space_group_name_H-M   'P 1'
#
loop_
_entity.id
_entity.type
_entity.pdbx_description
1 polymer ?
#
loop_
_entity_poly.entity_id
_entity_poly.type
_entity_poly.pdbx_seq_one_letter_code
_entity_poly.pdbx_strand_id
1 'polypeptide(L)'
;MKLRARALLALFTAALAIVVIAIYLSNHASEQEASISALEISEVMSSNKGSVADPNGDYPDWIEFRNTAKEALDIGGLGVSDDVTAGVKYVFPAGTSVPAGGYLVLWCSGEAAGPLHAPFRISASDSVVLFGASGNTLETLVLKAVDSGLSYAKDASGSWVSMEPSPGFPNDAAGIEAYEATLMSEIDAGVYINEFMASNSTTVMDAYGAYSDWVEIFNSTDKDYDLSGGGLSDTLTQPKKYVFPEGTIVPAGGYLLIFCSGNAGFSESGELHAPLGLRAYGEDVVLTAKNGAILDSVSYPSQETDSSFARVPDGAGEFGFNTHPTPGYPNDEEGYSAFMAANAFPRGTLSLSEIMGANISAKAAADGNSYDLIELHNAGAEPVSLLGYALSNNPNNPGKWVFPDVFIPAGGYLVVYASELDKYEGNELHANFAISRDGDTVCLFSPEGMMLDKLQSGAFLNDVSYGRDGAGKLAYFADSTFGAANGQGYAGVTAVPSFSSAPGVYDGQIEIAIIVPEGETIHYTLDCTTPTASSPVYAGPITASKNTVVRAVSVRDGYITNQTASGTFLFKSDGADHKLPVVTLVTDPDNLWSSEIGIYAYGDNYNPDLEFGDSLTTAQFYKSKSHPELWERPAGFGVFDESGKEVFSQNVGIRIAGAFGRGRAQKGFNVFARDEYGRDRMEYPFFENLPYTQYKAVVLRAGGQDQSNGKIRDELATGLLAGSDVNVLYQAYKPYVLYLNGEYWGVYFMKEKRNRFFVAQHENTDNVTDMDIIKSKDTAFYGTTGEWADLMSYLNSHDLNDDAAYAHVDAQVDLSSFMDYMICEIYAANSDTWNIQYYKLPGGKWKWIYYDFCWSFGASENKQNHKTLSIRRLSSRPCSDLFNKLLAVPEWRDAFCRRFAELLNTIYAPERVNALIDELYGYVEPEIAREREKFNSPTWLGVKQHNENIASYEGFLRQIELMHTFANERPAAIKGQIQAEFGLSDAYMREVFG
;
A
#
# COMPACT_ATOMS: atom_id res chain seq x y z
N MET A 1 -66.45 46.89 59.69
CA MET A 1 -65.53 47.06 58.55
C MET A 1 -64.17 46.38 58.74
N LYS A 2 -63.49 46.49 59.90
CA LYS A 2 -62.14 45.91 60.11
C LYS A 2 -62.04 44.37 60.07
N LEU A 3 -63.09 43.61 60.37
CA LEU A 3 -63.05 42.13 60.29
C LEU A 3 -63.11 41.58 58.85
N ARG A 4 -63.85 42.23 57.94
CA ARG A 4 -63.99 41.73 56.55
C ARG A 4 -62.71 41.93 55.72
N ALA A 5 -61.95 42.99 55.97
CA ALA A 5 -60.68 43.24 55.29
C ALA A 5 -59.58 42.24 55.67
N ARG A 6 -59.55 41.78 56.93
CA ARG A 6 -58.57 40.77 57.38
C ARG A 6 -58.87 39.37 56.84
N ALA A 7 -60.16 39.01 56.72
CA ALA A 7 -60.55 37.72 56.15
C ALA A 7 -60.24 37.63 54.64
N LEU A 8 -60.46 38.72 53.89
CA LEU A 8 -60.14 38.79 52.47
C LEU A 8 -58.62 38.75 52.21
N LEU A 9 -57.81 39.42 53.04
CA LEU A 9 -56.35 39.38 52.90
C LEU A 9 -55.80 37.97 53.22
N ALA A 10 -56.32 37.30 54.27
CA ALA A 10 -55.92 35.95 54.64
C ALA A 10 -56.27 34.91 53.56
N LEU A 11 -57.45 35.02 52.94
CA LEU A 11 -57.84 34.18 51.81
C LEU A 11 -56.97 34.42 50.56
N PHE A 12 -56.58 35.66 50.31
CA PHE A 12 -55.70 35.98 49.17
C PHE A 12 -54.27 35.47 49.39
N THR A 13 -53.72 35.57 50.60
CA THR A 13 -52.40 35.00 50.93
C THR A 13 -52.40 33.47 50.92
N ALA A 14 -53.47 32.82 51.35
CA ALA A 14 -53.59 31.35 51.30
C ALA A 14 -53.70 30.85 49.85
N ALA A 15 -54.48 31.52 49.01
CA ALA A 15 -54.59 31.19 47.59
C ALA A 15 -53.25 31.38 46.86
N LEU A 16 -52.51 32.46 47.17
CA LEU A 16 -51.19 32.70 46.58
C LEU A 16 -50.16 31.65 47.03
N ALA A 17 -50.17 31.25 48.30
CA ALA A 17 -49.28 30.19 48.81
C ALA A 17 -49.55 28.83 48.15
N ILE A 18 -50.82 28.48 47.92
CA ILE A 18 -51.18 27.23 47.22
C ILE A 18 -50.72 27.26 45.76
N VAL A 19 -50.83 28.39 45.07
CA VAL A 19 -50.35 28.54 43.69
C VAL A 19 -48.82 28.46 43.62
N VAL A 20 -48.10 29.07 44.57
CA VAL A 20 -46.62 28.98 44.62
C VAL A 20 -46.15 27.57 44.95
N ILE A 21 -46.83 26.86 45.86
CA ILE A 21 -46.52 25.45 46.17
C ILE A 21 -46.82 24.56 44.96
N ALA A 22 -47.91 24.80 44.23
CA ALA A 22 -48.24 24.04 43.02
C ALA A 22 -47.22 24.25 41.90
N ILE A 23 -46.74 25.49 41.71
CA ILE A 23 -45.67 25.81 40.73
C ILE A 23 -44.32 25.21 41.16
N TYR A 24 -44.01 25.25 42.46
CA TYR A 24 -42.78 24.65 42.99
C TYR A 24 -42.78 23.13 42.82
N LEU A 25 -43.89 22.47 43.13
CA LEU A 25 -44.05 21.02 42.96
C LEU A 25 -44.06 20.60 41.47
N SER A 26 -44.66 21.40 40.58
CA SER A 26 -44.63 21.11 39.14
C SER A 26 -43.22 21.26 38.56
N ASN A 27 -42.47 22.28 38.99
CA ASN A 27 -41.10 22.48 38.53
C ASN A 27 -40.15 21.39 39.05
N HIS A 28 -40.29 20.95 40.31
CA HIS A 28 -39.45 19.87 40.84
C HIS A 28 -39.74 18.50 40.21
N ALA A 29 -41.01 18.20 39.91
CA ALA A 29 -41.35 16.99 39.16
C ALA A 29 -40.77 17.02 37.73
N SER A 30 -40.78 18.19 37.07
CA SER A 30 -40.17 18.36 35.75
C SER A 30 -38.63 18.31 35.77
N GLU A 31 -37.98 18.74 36.85
CA GLU A 31 -36.52 18.64 37.03
C GLU A 31 -36.07 17.19 37.27
N GLN A 32 -36.87 16.39 38.00
CA GLN A 32 -36.59 14.98 38.23
C GLN A 32 -36.89 14.11 36.99
N GLU A 33 -37.93 14.44 36.21
CA GLU A 33 -38.15 13.83 34.87
C GLU A 33 -37.03 14.20 33.88
N ALA A 34 -36.53 15.44 33.90
CA ALA A 34 -35.42 15.87 33.04
C ALA A 34 -34.06 15.28 33.45
N SER A 35 -33.87 14.85 34.70
CA SER A 35 -32.64 14.17 35.13
C SER A 35 -32.64 12.68 34.77
N ILE A 36 -33.80 12.02 34.71
CA ILE A 36 -33.91 10.58 34.39
C ILE A 36 -33.80 10.31 32.88
N SER A 37 -34.08 11.29 32.02
CA SER A 37 -33.85 11.17 30.56
C SER A 37 -32.37 11.11 30.15
N ALA A 38 -31.45 11.21 31.10
CA ALA A 38 -30.01 11.15 30.86
C ALA A 38 -29.42 9.72 31.01
N LEU A 39 -30.22 8.74 31.46
CA LEU A 39 -29.84 7.32 31.42
C LEU A 39 -30.24 6.72 30.06
N GLU A 40 -29.29 6.13 29.36
CA GLU A 40 -29.53 5.45 28.08
C GLU A 40 -29.00 4.01 28.08
N ILE A 41 -29.55 3.17 27.22
CA ILE A 41 -28.96 1.87 26.89
C ILE A 41 -27.72 2.15 26.03
N SER A 42 -26.54 1.70 26.48
CA SER A 42 -25.28 1.91 25.75
C SER A 42 -24.86 0.72 24.93
N GLU A 43 -24.98 -0.49 25.48
CA GLU A 43 -24.40 -1.69 24.90
C GLU A 43 -25.19 -2.93 25.33
N VAL A 44 -25.37 -3.90 24.42
CA VAL A 44 -26.09 -5.15 24.70
C VAL A 44 -25.36 -6.33 24.08
N MET A 45 -25.13 -7.38 24.88
CA MET A 45 -24.57 -8.64 24.41
C MET A 45 -25.60 -9.76 24.59
N SER A 46 -26.19 -10.22 23.48
CA SER A 46 -27.22 -11.28 23.48
C SER A 46 -26.67 -12.68 23.18
N SER A 47 -25.35 -12.85 23.12
CA SER A 47 -24.69 -14.14 22.88
C SER A 47 -23.30 -14.16 23.55
N ASN A 48 -23.29 -14.13 24.89
CA ASN A 48 -22.06 -14.17 25.66
C ASN A 48 -21.53 -15.60 25.83
N LYS A 49 -20.68 -16.06 24.90
CA LYS A 49 -20.11 -17.42 24.89
C LYS A 49 -18.66 -17.45 25.36
N GLY A 50 -18.37 -16.80 26.48
CA GLY A 50 -17.01 -16.77 27.03
C GLY A 50 -16.30 -15.42 26.92
N SER A 51 -17.01 -14.33 26.57
CA SER A 51 -16.42 -13.02 26.29
C SER A 51 -16.32 -12.13 27.51
N VAL A 52 -17.42 -11.95 28.25
CA VAL A 52 -17.50 -11.07 29.41
C VAL A 52 -17.98 -11.88 30.61
N ALA A 53 -17.13 -12.13 31.59
CA ALA A 53 -17.54 -12.87 32.77
C ALA A 53 -18.36 -11.99 33.74
N ASP A 54 -19.38 -12.55 34.36
CA ASP A 54 -20.03 -11.96 35.51
C ASP A 54 -19.11 -12.06 36.76
N PRO A 55 -19.47 -11.42 37.90
CA PRO A 55 -18.68 -11.51 39.13
C PRO A 55 -18.48 -12.92 39.71
N ASN A 56 -19.20 -13.93 39.21
CA ASN A 56 -19.08 -15.33 39.61
C ASN A 56 -18.22 -16.16 38.62
N GLY A 57 -17.80 -15.58 37.50
CA GLY A 57 -17.07 -16.27 36.44
C GLY A 57 -17.96 -16.95 35.38
N ASP A 58 -19.27 -16.71 35.41
CA ASP A 58 -20.23 -17.21 34.42
C ASP A 58 -20.38 -16.23 33.27
N TYR A 59 -20.96 -16.66 32.14
CA TYR A 59 -21.13 -15.81 30.94
C TYR A 59 -22.61 -15.60 30.57
N PRO A 60 -23.41 -14.90 31.39
CA PRO A 60 -24.77 -14.53 31.03
C PRO A 60 -24.79 -13.41 29.98
N ASP A 61 -25.88 -13.32 29.22
CA ASP A 61 -26.16 -12.15 28.37
C ASP A 61 -26.23 -10.89 29.24
N TRP A 62 -26.04 -9.70 28.69
CA TRP A 62 -26.06 -8.49 29.50
C TRP A 62 -26.50 -7.24 28.76
N ILE A 63 -26.97 -6.26 29.52
CA ILE A 63 -27.33 -4.91 29.07
C ILE A 63 -26.52 -3.91 29.89
N GLU A 64 -25.90 -2.96 29.22
CA GLU A 64 -25.26 -1.82 29.85
C GLU A 64 -26.07 -0.55 29.69
N PHE A 65 -26.04 0.27 30.75
CA PHE A 65 -26.62 1.59 30.79
C PHE A 65 -25.55 2.65 31.05
N ARG A 66 -25.65 3.77 30.34
CA ARG A 66 -24.76 4.93 30.49
C ARG A 66 -25.48 6.13 31.08
N ASN A 67 -24.84 6.79 32.04
CA ASN A 67 -25.27 8.09 32.54
C ASN A 67 -24.62 9.22 31.72
N THR A 68 -25.42 9.93 30.91
CA THR A 68 -24.98 11.07 30.09
C THR A 68 -25.01 12.41 30.84
N ALA A 69 -25.51 12.43 32.08
CA ALA A 69 -25.55 13.63 32.91
C ALA A 69 -24.18 13.96 33.54
N LYS A 70 -24.02 15.22 33.95
CA LYS A 70 -22.81 15.72 34.63
C LYS A 70 -22.75 15.38 36.12
N GLU A 71 -23.79 14.74 36.65
CA GLU A 71 -23.93 14.37 38.05
C GLU A 71 -24.32 12.89 38.14
N ALA A 72 -24.12 12.27 39.31
CA ALA A 72 -24.56 10.90 39.54
C ALA A 72 -26.10 10.79 39.47
N LEU A 73 -26.60 9.76 38.81
CA LEU A 73 -28.03 9.46 38.72
C LEU A 73 -28.38 8.34 39.72
N ASP A 74 -29.42 8.55 40.52
CA ASP A 74 -30.10 7.47 41.25
C ASP A 74 -31.12 6.83 40.30
N ILE A 75 -30.90 5.55 40.00
CA ILE A 75 -31.74 4.76 39.10
C ILE A 75 -32.57 3.72 39.85
N GLY A 76 -32.57 3.76 41.18
CA GLY A 76 -33.36 2.86 42.00
C GLY A 76 -34.86 2.97 41.67
N GLY A 77 -35.50 1.83 41.41
CA GLY A 77 -36.91 1.76 41.03
C GLY A 77 -37.20 1.88 39.54
N LEU A 78 -36.20 2.12 38.68
CA LEU A 78 -36.36 2.00 37.23
C LEU A 78 -36.50 0.53 36.83
N GLY A 79 -37.21 0.29 35.72
CA GLY A 79 -37.56 -1.05 35.26
C GLY A 79 -36.90 -1.44 33.94
N VAL A 80 -36.68 -2.74 33.72
CA VAL A 80 -36.14 -3.30 32.45
C VAL A 80 -36.97 -4.52 32.00
N SER A 81 -37.14 -4.70 30.69
CA SER A 81 -37.76 -5.88 30.04
C SER A 81 -37.04 -6.21 28.73
N ASP A 82 -37.01 -7.49 28.35
CA ASP A 82 -36.59 -8.05 27.04
C ASP A 82 -37.76 -8.14 26.02
N ASP A 83 -38.96 -7.69 26.39
CA ASP A 83 -40.15 -7.78 25.54
C ASP A 83 -40.98 -6.49 25.63
N VAL A 84 -41.20 -5.85 24.47
CA VAL A 84 -42.01 -4.61 24.29
C VAL A 84 -43.49 -4.80 24.57
N THR A 85 -43.98 -6.03 24.55
CA THR A 85 -45.36 -6.38 24.88
C THR A 85 -45.54 -6.77 26.34
N ALA A 86 -44.44 -7.05 27.05
CA ALA A 86 -44.42 -7.34 28.47
C ALA A 86 -44.27 -6.06 29.31
N GLY A 87 -44.78 -6.10 30.55
CA GLY A 87 -44.47 -5.07 31.55
C GLY A 87 -43.05 -5.20 32.09
N VAL A 88 -42.69 -4.36 33.06
CA VAL A 88 -41.40 -4.40 33.76
C VAL A 88 -41.13 -5.80 34.33
N LYS A 89 -39.99 -6.42 33.95
CA LYS A 89 -39.58 -7.76 34.43
C LYS A 89 -38.48 -7.70 35.48
N TYR A 90 -37.64 -6.66 35.44
CA TYR A 90 -36.60 -6.39 36.42
C TYR A 90 -36.72 -4.96 36.93
N VAL A 91 -36.45 -4.73 38.21
CA VAL A 91 -36.47 -3.39 38.84
C VAL A 91 -35.14 -3.18 39.55
N PHE A 92 -34.46 -2.08 39.26
CA PHE A 92 -33.22 -1.73 39.95
C PHE A 92 -33.47 -1.54 41.46
N PRO A 93 -32.65 -2.14 42.34
CA PRO A 93 -32.78 -1.97 43.78
C PRO A 93 -32.73 -0.50 44.22
N ALA A 94 -33.39 -0.18 45.32
CA ALA A 94 -33.32 1.15 45.90
C ALA A 94 -31.86 1.50 46.28
N GLY A 95 -31.39 2.67 45.86
CA GLY A 95 -30.02 3.14 46.10
C GLY A 95 -29.01 2.77 45.01
N THR A 96 -29.43 2.12 43.92
CA THR A 96 -28.57 1.92 42.75
C THR A 96 -28.29 3.27 42.09
N SER A 97 -27.00 3.65 42.03
CA SER A 97 -26.58 4.90 41.40
C SER A 97 -25.53 4.66 40.33
N VAL A 98 -25.62 5.42 39.23
CA VAL A 98 -24.61 5.47 38.17
C VAL A 98 -23.88 6.82 38.25
N PRO A 99 -22.55 6.87 38.43
CA PRO A 99 -21.77 8.11 38.46
C PRO A 99 -21.94 8.96 37.19
N ALA A 100 -21.60 10.25 37.26
CA ALA A 100 -21.58 11.14 36.09
C ALA A 100 -20.66 10.57 34.99
N GLY A 101 -21.18 10.38 33.78
CA GLY A 101 -20.43 9.73 32.69
C GLY A 101 -20.13 8.24 32.89
N GLY A 102 -20.62 7.64 33.98
CA GLY A 102 -20.37 6.24 34.33
C GLY A 102 -21.33 5.25 33.66
N TYR A 103 -21.02 3.97 33.81
CA TYR A 103 -21.70 2.84 33.20
C TYR A 103 -22.16 1.83 34.25
N LEU A 104 -23.18 1.03 33.92
CA LEU A 104 -23.69 -0.04 34.78
C LEU A 104 -24.14 -1.22 33.94
N VAL A 105 -23.62 -2.41 34.25
CA VAL A 105 -24.00 -3.67 33.61
C VAL A 105 -25.09 -4.40 34.42
N LEU A 106 -26.13 -4.85 33.71
CA LEU A 106 -27.19 -5.73 34.20
C LEU A 106 -27.05 -7.10 33.55
N TRP A 107 -26.77 -8.12 34.35
CA TRP A 107 -26.59 -9.50 33.88
C TRP A 107 -27.94 -10.18 33.70
N CYS A 108 -28.21 -10.67 32.50
CA CYS A 108 -29.46 -11.33 32.10
C CYS A 108 -29.28 -12.85 32.23
N SER A 109 -29.17 -13.34 33.47
CA SER A 109 -28.85 -14.73 33.79
C SER A 109 -30.02 -15.71 33.62
N GLY A 110 -31.25 -15.23 33.47
CA GLY A 110 -32.47 -16.05 33.50
C GLY A 110 -32.94 -16.43 34.91
N GLU A 111 -32.12 -16.14 35.93
CA GLU A 111 -32.43 -16.31 37.34
C GLU A 111 -31.96 -15.09 38.14
N ALA A 112 -32.69 -14.72 39.19
CA ALA A 112 -32.32 -13.62 40.07
C ALA A 112 -31.20 -14.03 41.05
N ALA A 113 -29.99 -14.15 40.53
CA ALA A 113 -28.79 -14.58 41.28
C ALA A 113 -28.13 -13.46 42.11
N GLY A 114 -28.68 -12.24 42.09
CA GLY A 114 -28.12 -11.08 42.77
C GLY A 114 -28.83 -9.77 42.44
N PRO A 115 -28.40 -8.65 43.05
CA PRO A 115 -29.05 -7.34 42.89
C PRO A 115 -28.86 -6.70 41.52
N LEU A 116 -28.02 -7.24 40.64
CA LEU A 116 -27.84 -6.85 39.23
C LEU A 116 -27.95 -8.06 38.29
N HIS A 117 -28.78 -9.03 38.67
CA HIS A 117 -29.10 -10.20 37.86
C HIS A 117 -30.58 -10.23 37.52
N ALA A 118 -30.90 -9.98 36.25
CA ALA A 118 -32.25 -10.03 35.74
C ALA A 118 -32.73 -11.49 35.58
N PRO A 119 -34.01 -11.77 35.90
CA PRO A 119 -34.60 -13.11 35.83
C PRO A 119 -35.00 -13.52 34.39
N PHE A 120 -34.35 -12.95 33.38
CA PHE A 120 -34.56 -13.25 31.96
C PHE A 120 -33.22 -13.34 31.24
N ARG A 121 -33.21 -13.97 30.06
CA ARG A 121 -32.10 -14.00 29.10
C ARG A 121 -32.51 -13.17 27.89
N ILE A 122 -31.54 -12.80 27.04
CA ILE A 122 -31.80 -11.97 25.88
C ILE A 122 -31.35 -12.71 24.62
N SER A 123 -32.16 -12.64 23.58
CA SER A 123 -31.85 -13.14 22.25
C SER A 123 -31.72 -12.01 21.23
N ALA A 124 -31.08 -12.31 20.10
CA ALA A 124 -30.91 -11.37 19.00
C ALA A 124 -32.22 -10.85 18.37
N SER A 125 -33.37 -11.47 18.66
CA SER A 125 -34.70 -11.05 18.19
C SER A 125 -35.50 -10.25 19.21
N ASP A 126 -34.98 -10.10 20.43
CA ASP A 126 -35.68 -9.44 21.52
C ASP A 126 -35.60 -7.92 21.42
N SER A 127 -36.25 -7.24 22.35
CA SER A 127 -36.16 -5.78 22.47
C SER A 127 -35.91 -5.40 23.91
N VAL A 128 -34.90 -4.57 24.14
CA VAL A 128 -34.62 -4.05 25.48
C VAL A 128 -35.45 -2.80 25.71
N VAL A 129 -36.27 -2.81 26.76
CA VAL A 129 -37.11 -1.68 27.14
C VAL A 129 -36.70 -1.18 28.51
N LEU A 130 -36.32 0.09 28.59
CA LEU A 130 -36.04 0.80 29.83
C LEU A 130 -37.28 1.60 30.25
N PHE A 131 -37.72 1.41 31.49
CA PHE A 131 -38.89 2.05 32.08
C PHE A 131 -38.51 2.99 33.22
N GLY A 132 -39.19 4.12 33.31
CA GLY A 132 -39.14 5.01 34.46
C GLY A 132 -39.85 4.42 35.67
N ALA A 133 -39.60 4.98 36.85
CA ALA A 133 -40.21 4.51 38.11
C ALA A 133 -41.75 4.56 38.14
N SER A 134 -42.37 5.35 37.24
CA SER A 134 -43.82 5.42 37.08
C SER A 134 -44.38 4.36 36.09
N GLY A 135 -43.51 3.57 35.45
CA GLY A 135 -43.84 2.57 34.45
C GLY A 135 -43.92 3.10 33.01
N ASN A 136 -43.62 4.37 32.77
CA ASN A 136 -43.52 4.94 31.43
C ASN A 136 -42.24 4.44 30.72
N THR A 137 -42.32 4.19 29.42
CA THR A 137 -41.14 3.84 28.61
C THR A 137 -40.22 5.06 28.48
N LEU A 138 -38.94 4.87 28.79
CA LEU A 138 -37.87 5.86 28.59
C LEU A 138 -37.15 5.60 27.27
N GLU A 139 -36.75 4.36 27.03
CA GLU A 139 -36.05 3.94 25.83
C GLU A 139 -36.48 2.54 25.39
N THR A 140 -36.41 2.28 24.09
CA THR A 140 -36.61 0.96 23.50
C THR A 140 -35.56 0.72 22.44
N LEU A 141 -34.83 -0.39 22.57
CA LEU A 141 -33.87 -0.88 21.61
C LEU A 141 -34.37 -2.20 21.03
N VAL A 142 -34.55 -2.25 19.71
CA VAL A 142 -34.77 -3.51 19.00
C VAL A 142 -33.41 -4.12 18.68
N LEU A 143 -33.18 -5.35 19.15
CA LEU A 143 -31.90 -6.02 18.92
C LEU A 143 -31.83 -6.60 17.50
N LYS A 144 -30.60 -6.88 17.08
CA LYS A 144 -30.30 -7.60 15.85
C LYS A 144 -29.22 -8.64 16.13
N ALA A 145 -29.10 -9.62 15.25
CA ALA A 145 -28.01 -10.59 15.31
C ALA A 145 -26.66 -9.89 15.09
N VAL A 146 -25.71 -10.22 15.97
CA VAL A 146 -24.28 -9.90 15.87
C VAL A 146 -23.50 -11.22 15.92
N ASP A 147 -22.26 -11.19 15.46
CA ASP A 147 -21.39 -12.37 15.54
C ASP A 147 -21.15 -12.74 17.01
N SER A 148 -20.93 -14.03 17.26
CA SER A 148 -20.66 -14.52 18.62
C SER A 148 -19.44 -13.80 19.20
N GLY A 149 -19.56 -13.29 20.43
CA GLY A 149 -18.49 -12.55 21.10
C GLY A 149 -18.50 -11.03 20.84
N LEU A 150 -19.30 -10.55 19.90
CA LEU A 150 -19.53 -9.12 19.69
C LEU A 150 -20.75 -8.63 20.48
N SER A 151 -20.77 -7.33 20.75
CA SER A 151 -21.90 -6.62 21.31
C SER A 151 -22.60 -5.77 20.25
N TYR A 152 -23.84 -5.39 20.53
CA TYR A 152 -24.56 -4.36 19.79
C TYR A 152 -24.54 -3.07 20.62
N ALA A 153 -23.84 -2.05 20.15
CA ALA A 153 -23.47 -0.90 20.95
C ALA A 153 -23.73 0.43 20.23
N LYS A 154 -23.94 1.49 21.00
CA LYS A 154 -24.16 2.84 20.49
C LYS A 154 -22.82 3.58 20.41
N ASP A 155 -22.35 3.86 19.20
CA ASP A 155 -21.07 4.52 18.95
C ASP A 155 -21.08 6.03 19.32
N ALA A 156 -19.93 6.71 19.18
CA ALA A 156 -19.80 8.13 19.47
C ALA A 156 -20.69 9.06 18.61
N SER A 157 -21.20 8.59 17.46
CA SER A 157 -22.16 9.31 16.61
C SER A 157 -23.61 9.13 17.09
N GLY A 158 -23.84 8.21 18.02
CA GLY A 158 -25.16 7.79 18.48
C GLY A 158 -25.77 6.67 17.63
N SER A 159 -25.01 6.08 16.71
CA SER A 159 -25.47 5.00 15.83
C SER A 159 -25.22 3.64 16.46
N TRP A 160 -26.16 2.70 16.27
CA TRP A 160 -26.01 1.34 16.79
C TRP A 160 -25.23 0.43 15.82
N VAL A 161 -24.06 -0.02 16.25
CA VAL A 161 -23.10 -0.82 15.47
C VAL A 161 -22.79 -2.15 16.16
N SER A 162 -22.28 -3.12 15.39
CA SER A 162 -21.68 -4.33 15.96
C SER A 162 -20.22 -4.02 16.28
N MET A 163 -19.76 -4.30 17.49
CA MET A 163 -18.38 -4.04 17.90
C MET A 163 -17.90 -5.03 18.97
N GLU A 164 -16.60 -5.00 19.27
CA GLU A 164 -16.03 -5.72 20.41
C GLU A 164 -16.57 -5.16 21.74
N PRO A 165 -16.72 -6.00 22.77
CA PRO A 165 -17.36 -5.59 24.01
C PRO A 165 -16.53 -4.56 24.78
N SER A 166 -17.17 -3.51 25.31
CA SER A 166 -16.50 -2.47 26.11
C SER A 166 -17.17 -2.21 27.48
N PRO A 167 -17.60 -3.23 28.24
CA PRO A 167 -18.39 -3.03 29.44
C PRO A 167 -17.61 -2.22 30.50
N GLY A 168 -18.23 -1.14 30.98
CA GLY A 168 -17.67 -0.18 31.92
C GLY A 168 -16.98 1.02 31.27
N PHE A 169 -16.86 1.05 29.94
CA PHE A 169 -16.05 2.01 29.19
C PHE A 169 -16.83 2.61 28.00
N PRO A 170 -16.33 3.69 27.37
CA PRO A 170 -16.94 4.22 26.15
C PRO A 170 -16.94 3.21 25.00
N ASN A 171 -18.02 3.20 24.20
CA ASN A 171 -18.16 2.38 22.99
C ASN A 171 -17.32 2.92 21.81
N ASP A 172 -16.02 3.04 22.02
CA ASP A 172 -15.03 3.43 21.02
C ASP A 172 -13.75 2.60 21.19
N ALA A 173 -12.77 2.79 20.28
CA ALA A 173 -11.53 2.03 20.31
C ALA A 173 -10.76 2.17 21.63
N ALA A 174 -10.82 3.34 22.29
CA ALA A 174 -10.12 3.57 23.55
C ALA A 174 -10.82 2.85 24.72
N GLY A 175 -12.15 2.71 24.67
CA GLY A 175 -12.87 1.95 25.69
C GLY A 175 -12.75 0.43 25.53
N ILE A 176 -12.67 -0.08 24.29
CA ILE A 176 -12.30 -1.48 24.03
C ILE A 176 -10.93 -1.76 24.63
N GLU A 177 -9.91 -0.97 24.28
CA GLU A 177 -8.55 -1.12 24.81
C GLU A 177 -8.52 -1.06 26.34
N ALA A 178 -9.28 -0.14 26.94
CA ALA A 178 -9.37 -0.02 28.39
C ALA A 178 -10.04 -1.23 29.06
N TYR A 179 -11.06 -1.83 28.43
CA TYR A 179 -11.70 -3.05 28.91
C TYR A 179 -10.75 -4.25 28.80
N GLU A 180 -10.10 -4.43 27.65
CA GLU A 180 -9.13 -5.51 27.45
C GLU A 180 -7.98 -5.45 28.47
N ALA A 181 -7.51 -4.25 28.79
CA ALA A 181 -6.52 -4.05 29.84
C ALA A 181 -6.99 -4.56 31.22
N THR A 182 -8.30 -4.61 31.49
CA THR A 182 -8.85 -5.20 32.73
C THR A 182 -8.87 -6.72 32.73
N LEU A 183 -8.79 -7.36 31.57
CA LEU A 183 -8.79 -8.82 31.42
C LEU A 183 -7.40 -9.43 31.59
N MET A 184 -6.36 -8.60 31.47
CA MET A 184 -4.96 -9.01 31.64
C MET A 184 -4.65 -9.30 33.10
N SER A 185 -4.00 -10.44 33.36
CA SER A 185 -3.48 -10.76 34.69
C SER A 185 -2.40 -9.75 35.10
N GLU A 186 -2.56 -9.08 36.24
CA GLU A 186 -1.48 -8.26 36.83
C GLU A 186 -0.33 -9.12 37.43
N ILE A 187 -0.53 -10.44 37.50
CA ILE A 187 0.44 -11.40 38.02
C ILE A 187 1.02 -12.17 36.84
N ASP A 188 2.33 -12.04 36.66
CA ASP A 188 3.10 -12.89 35.75
C ASP A 188 3.11 -14.33 36.30
N ALA A 189 2.48 -15.24 35.55
CA ALA A 189 2.35 -16.65 35.89
C ALA A 189 3.59 -17.47 35.50
N GLY A 190 4.51 -16.90 34.72
CA GLY A 190 5.68 -17.60 34.18
C GLY A 190 5.35 -18.64 33.11
N VAL A 191 4.17 -18.54 32.48
CA VAL A 191 3.77 -19.36 31.33
C VAL A 191 3.37 -18.44 30.19
N TYR A 192 3.92 -18.68 29.00
CA TYR A 192 3.81 -17.79 27.86
C TYR A 192 3.46 -18.57 26.60
N ILE A 193 2.75 -17.93 25.68
CA ILE A 193 2.69 -18.39 24.29
C ILE A 193 4.11 -18.19 23.74
N ASN A 194 4.73 -19.27 23.27
CA ASN A 194 6.15 -19.27 22.94
C ASN A 194 6.40 -19.28 21.43
N GLU A 195 5.71 -20.19 20.74
CA GLU A 195 5.83 -20.38 19.31
C GLU A 195 4.50 -20.93 18.78
N PHE A 196 4.07 -20.54 17.58
CA PHE A 196 2.90 -21.14 16.94
C PHE A 196 2.99 -21.05 15.42
N MET A 197 2.19 -21.87 14.74
CA MET A 197 2.13 -21.92 13.29
C MET A 197 0.69 -22.07 12.81
N ALA A 198 0.23 -21.09 12.07
CA ALA A 198 -1.13 -21.01 11.52
C ALA A 198 -1.25 -21.54 10.08
N SER A 199 -0.13 -21.99 9.49
CA SER A 199 -0.11 -22.65 8.20
C SER A 199 0.99 -23.71 8.21
N ASN A 200 0.68 -24.87 8.78
CA ASN A 200 1.60 -25.99 8.84
C ASN A 200 1.36 -26.94 7.65
N SER A 201 2.41 -27.29 6.90
CA SER A 201 2.32 -28.26 5.81
C SER A 201 3.44 -29.29 5.82
N THR A 202 4.56 -29.03 6.49
CA THR A 202 5.69 -29.98 6.54
C THR A 202 6.46 -30.01 7.86
N THR A 203 6.15 -29.14 8.82
CA THR A 203 7.02 -29.00 10.01
C THR A 203 6.84 -30.18 10.96
N VAL A 204 5.66 -30.29 11.56
CA VAL A 204 5.32 -31.35 12.50
C VAL A 204 3.95 -31.91 12.15
N MET A 205 3.86 -33.24 12.07
CA MET A 205 2.63 -33.96 11.80
C MET A 205 2.02 -34.40 13.13
N ASP A 206 0.70 -34.31 13.24
CA ASP A 206 -0.03 -34.78 14.41
C ASP A 206 -0.29 -36.29 14.39
N ALA A 207 -0.82 -36.83 15.49
CA ALA A 207 -1.14 -38.24 15.68
C ALA A 207 -2.09 -38.83 14.63
N TYR A 208 -2.83 -37.98 13.92
CA TYR A 208 -3.80 -38.37 12.89
C TYR A 208 -3.18 -38.34 11.49
N GLY A 209 -1.91 -38.00 11.36
CA GLY A 209 -1.21 -37.90 10.10
C GLY A 209 -1.47 -36.59 9.36
N ALA A 210 -1.94 -35.56 10.05
CA ALA A 210 -2.22 -34.24 9.47
C ALA A 210 -1.18 -33.20 9.93
N TYR A 211 -0.84 -32.27 9.05
CA TYR A 211 -0.06 -31.07 9.41
C TYR A 211 -1.04 -30.00 9.91
N SER A 212 -1.52 -30.20 11.14
CA SER A 212 -2.44 -29.27 11.79
C SER A 212 -1.69 -28.02 12.25
N ASP A 213 -2.39 -26.89 12.32
CA ASP A 213 -1.90 -25.70 13.01
C ASP A 213 -1.53 -26.06 14.46
N TRP A 214 -0.63 -25.32 15.08
CA TRP A 214 -0.21 -25.63 16.44
C TRP A 214 0.20 -24.40 17.23
N VAL A 215 0.05 -24.49 18.56
CA VAL A 215 0.49 -23.49 19.54
C VAL A 215 1.36 -24.19 20.57
N GLU A 216 2.50 -23.59 20.90
CA GLU A 216 3.39 -24.01 21.96
C GLU A 216 3.33 -23.05 23.15
N ILE A 217 3.19 -23.63 24.34
CA ILE A 217 3.28 -22.90 25.61
C ILE A 217 4.60 -23.23 26.30
N PHE A 218 5.35 -22.22 26.72
CA PHE A 218 6.59 -22.36 27.49
C PHE A 218 6.37 -21.99 28.95
N ASN A 219 6.96 -22.75 29.87
CA ASN A 219 6.98 -22.47 31.29
C ASN A 219 8.38 -22.06 31.74
N SER A 220 8.57 -20.78 32.06
CA SER A 220 9.86 -20.22 32.50
C SER A 220 10.21 -20.54 33.96
N THR A 221 9.28 -21.13 34.72
CA THR A 221 9.42 -21.36 36.15
C THR A 221 10.12 -22.69 36.48
N ASP A 222 10.55 -22.84 37.73
CA ASP A 222 11.17 -24.07 38.26
C ASP A 222 10.17 -25.14 38.74
N LYS A 223 8.87 -24.96 38.43
CA LYS A 223 7.79 -25.87 38.83
C LYS A 223 6.83 -26.12 37.67
N ASP A 224 6.25 -27.31 37.67
CA ASP A 224 5.17 -27.65 36.75
C ASP A 224 3.99 -26.66 36.92
N TYR A 225 3.45 -26.19 35.80
CA TYR A 225 2.26 -25.33 35.78
C TYR A 225 1.04 -26.13 35.32
N ASP A 226 -0.05 -26.04 36.07
CA ASP A 226 -1.31 -26.73 35.77
C ASP A 226 -2.28 -25.80 35.04
N LEU A 227 -2.50 -26.06 33.75
CA LEU A 227 -3.44 -25.34 32.91
C LEU A 227 -4.87 -25.91 32.97
N SER A 228 -5.14 -26.94 33.78
CA SER A 228 -6.44 -27.60 33.87
C SER A 228 -7.59 -26.62 34.14
N GLY A 229 -8.56 -26.57 33.23
CA GLY A 229 -9.69 -25.65 33.31
C GLY A 229 -9.37 -24.20 32.94
N GLY A 230 -8.14 -23.87 32.56
CA GLY A 230 -7.78 -22.66 31.79
C GLY A 230 -8.25 -22.76 30.34
N GLY A 231 -7.79 -21.88 29.45
CA GLY A 231 -8.18 -21.99 28.05
C GLY A 231 -7.22 -21.43 27.01
N LEU A 232 -7.53 -21.79 25.76
CA LEU A 232 -6.86 -21.36 24.54
C LEU A 232 -7.92 -20.76 23.59
N SER A 233 -7.58 -19.69 22.89
CA SER A 233 -8.45 -19.07 21.90
C SER A 233 -7.70 -18.48 20.72
N ASP A 234 -8.42 -18.32 19.61
CA ASP A 234 -8.03 -17.63 18.38
C ASP A 234 -8.56 -16.18 18.30
N THR A 235 -9.10 -15.66 19.42
CA THR A 235 -9.64 -14.29 19.50
C THR A 235 -9.63 -13.73 20.92
N LEU A 236 -9.27 -12.46 21.06
CA LEU A 236 -9.37 -11.70 22.31
C LEU A 236 -10.81 -11.53 22.81
N THR A 237 -11.78 -11.53 21.89
CA THR A 237 -13.20 -11.36 22.22
C THR A 237 -13.84 -12.58 22.86
N GLN A 238 -13.23 -13.76 22.77
CA GLN A 238 -13.66 -15.00 23.42
C GLN A 238 -12.43 -15.73 24.00
N PRO A 239 -11.76 -15.18 25.03
CA PRO A 239 -10.41 -15.59 25.42
C PRO A 239 -10.31 -17.03 25.98
N LYS A 240 -11.45 -17.71 26.17
CA LYS A 240 -11.54 -19.08 26.70
C LYS A 240 -12.36 -20.03 25.81
N LYS A 241 -12.19 -19.94 24.48
CA LYS A 241 -12.93 -20.72 23.48
C LYS A 241 -12.74 -22.23 23.61
N TYR A 242 -11.52 -22.70 23.87
CA TYR A 242 -11.21 -24.07 24.26
C TYR A 242 -10.80 -24.12 25.73
N VAL A 243 -11.41 -25.03 26.50
CA VAL A 243 -11.05 -25.26 27.91
C VAL A 243 -10.13 -26.46 28.01
N PHE A 244 -8.96 -26.27 28.61
CA PHE A 244 -8.00 -27.35 28.78
C PHE A 244 -8.57 -28.47 29.66
N PRO A 245 -8.39 -29.75 29.26
CA PRO A 245 -8.83 -30.89 30.04
C PRO A 245 -8.07 -30.99 31.37
N GLU A 246 -8.63 -31.73 32.32
CA GLU A 246 -7.94 -32.04 33.57
C GLU A 246 -6.65 -32.83 33.29
N GLY A 247 -5.55 -32.42 33.95
CA GLY A 247 -4.22 -33.00 33.78
C GLY A 247 -3.35 -32.32 32.71
N THR A 248 -3.73 -31.17 32.18
CA THR A 248 -2.88 -30.39 31.27
C THR A 248 -1.76 -29.68 32.02
N ILE A 249 -0.57 -30.26 32.00
CA ILE A 249 0.62 -29.75 32.71
C ILE A 249 1.66 -29.25 31.70
N VAL A 250 2.20 -28.05 31.95
CA VAL A 250 3.42 -27.55 31.29
C VAL A 250 4.60 -27.79 32.24
N PRO A 251 5.56 -28.68 31.92
CA PRO A 251 6.67 -29.01 32.82
C PRO A 251 7.53 -27.80 33.20
N ALA A 252 8.14 -27.82 34.38
CA ALA A 252 9.14 -26.81 34.79
C ALA A 252 10.24 -26.63 33.72
N GLY A 253 10.43 -25.40 33.22
CA GLY A 253 11.41 -25.10 32.17
C GLY A 253 11.13 -25.80 30.83
N GLY A 254 9.91 -26.30 30.62
CA GLY A 254 9.54 -27.13 29.47
C GLY A 254 8.45 -26.51 28.60
N TYR A 255 8.10 -27.26 27.55
CA TYR A 255 7.17 -26.87 26.49
C TYR A 255 5.94 -27.78 26.47
N LEU A 256 4.80 -27.24 26.06
CA LEU A 256 3.59 -27.99 25.75
C LEU A 256 3.12 -27.62 24.36
N LEU A 257 3.18 -28.59 23.43
CA LEU A 257 2.66 -28.44 22.08
C LEU A 257 1.17 -28.81 22.02
N ILE A 258 0.38 -27.96 21.36
CA ILE A 258 -1.07 -28.08 21.24
C ILE A 258 -1.45 -28.00 19.76
N PHE A 259 -1.99 -29.07 19.20
CA PHE A 259 -2.45 -29.07 17.81
C PHE A 259 -3.86 -28.49 17.69
N CYS A 260 -3.99 -27.43 16.92
CA CYS A 260 -5.25 -26.79 16.55
C CYS A 260 -5.85 -27.51 15.33
N SER A 261 -6.32 -28.74 15.55
CA SER A 261 -6.69 -29.69 14.49
C SER A 261 -8.20 -29.89 14.31
N GLY A 262 -9.03 -29.20 15.09
CA GLY A 262 -10.46 -29.47 15.17
C GLY A 262 -10.83 -30.69 16.07
N ASN A 263 -9.86 -31.49 16.49
CA ASN A 263 -10.03 -32.51 17.54
C ASN A 263 -9.91 -31.88 18.94
N ALA A 264 -10.37 -32.55 19.99
CA ALA A 264 -10.32 -32.03 21.36
C ALA A 264 -9.74 -33.03 22.36
N GLY A 265 -8.92 -32.53 23.28
CA GLY A 265 -8.33 -33.29 24.38
C GLY A 265 -7.07 -34.06 23.97
N PHE A 266 -6.65 -34.99 24.84
CA PHE A 266 -5.46 -35.80 24.60
C PHE A 266 -5.76 -36.97 23.64
N SER A 267 -4.90 -37.16 22.65
CA SER A 267 -4.91 -38.32 21.74
C SER A 267 -4.40 -39.58 22.45
N GLU A 268 -4.47 -40.74 21.79
CA GLU A 268 -3.90 -41.99 22.31
C GLU A 268 -2.36 -41.94 22.45
N SER A 269 -1.68 -41.11 21.65
CA SER A 269 -0.23 -40.87 21.76
C SER A 269 0.13 -39.87 22.88
N GLY A 270 -0.87 -39.21 23.48
CA GLY A 270 -0.69 -38.20 24.52
C GLY A 270 -0.53 -36.78 23.98
N GLU A 271 -0.74 -36.54 22.68
CA GLU A 271 -0.74 -35.21 22.09
C GLU A 271 -2.01 -34.44 22.47
N LEU A 272 -1.89 -33.16 22.78
CA LEU A 272 -3.04 -32.32 23.12
C LEU A 272 -3.59 -31.65 21.86
N HIS A 273 -4.90 -31.77 21.66
CA HIS A 273 -5.60 -31.14 20.54
C HIS A 273 -6.62 -30.11 21.02
N ALA A 274 -6.71 -29.00 20.30
CA ALA A 274 -7.71 -27.96 20.48
C ALA A 274 -8.69 -27.94 19.28
N PRO A 275 -10.01 -27.86 19.52
CA PRO A 275 -11.03 -27.90 18.47
C PRO A 275 -11.23 -26.52 17.81
N LEU A 276 -10.12 -25.87 17.48
CA LEU A 276 -10.02 -24.61 16.75
C LEU A 276 -8.91 -24.74 15.71
N GLY A 277 -8.87 -23.84 14.73
CA GLY A 277 -7.79 -23.72 13.76
C GLY A 277 -7.30 -22.28 13.76
N LEU A 278 -6.10 -22.05 13.24
CA LEU A 278 -5.51 -20.73 13.19
C LEU A 278 -5.56 -20.15 11.77
N ARG A 279 -5.86 -18.85 11.61
CA ARG A 279 -5.90 -18.19 10.31
C ARG A 279 -4.49 -17.75 9.91
N ALA A 280 -4.06 -18.21 8.74
CA ALA A 280 -2.80 -17.80 8.15
C ALA A 280 -2.74 -16.31 7.74
N TYR A 281 -3.85 -15.58 7.64
CA TYR A 281 -3.86 -14.15 7.26
C TYR A 281 -3.97 -13.18 8.44
N GLY A 282 -3.79 -13.68 9.66
CA GLY A 282 -3.74 -12.92 10.89
C GLY A 282 -5.00 -13.02 11.74
N GLU A 283 -4.80 -13.13 13.06
CA GLU A 283 -5.79 -13.16 14.14
C GLU A 283 -5.05 -13.13 15.50
N ASP A 284 -5.67 -13.62 16.58
CA ASP A 284 -5.07 -13.67 17.91
C ASP A 284 -4.72 -15.09 18.34
N VAL A 285 -3.79 -15.24 19.26
CA VAL A 285 -3.63 -16.44 20.10
C VAL A 285 -3.72 -15.98 21.55
N VAL A 286 -4.61 -16.60 22.34
CA VAL A 286 -4.89 -16.17 23.71
C VAL A 286 -4.80 -17.36 24.66
N LEU A 287 -4.02 -17.20 25.73
CA LEU A 287 -3.88 -18.15 26.83
C LEU A 287 -4.55 -17.59 28.08
N THR A 288 -5.47 -18.35 28.68
CA THR A 288 -6.18 -17.93 29.91
C THR A 288 -6.02 -18.89 31.08
N ALA A 289 -6.03 -18.32 32.28
CA ALA A 289 -6.08 -19.05 33.53
C ALA A 289 -7.46 -19.67 33.79
N LYS A 290 -7.55 -20.52 34.82
CA LYS A 290 -8.80 -21.19 35.20
C LYS A 290 -9.95 -20.22 35.52
N ASN A 291 -9.65 -19.06 36.07
CA ASN A 291 -10.63 -18.00 36.38
C ASN A 291 -10.97 -17.11 35.18
N GLY A 292 -10.38 -17.34 34.00
CA GLY A 292 -10.63 -16.57 32.77
C GLY A 292 -9.71 -15.37 32.56
N ALA A 293 -8.81 -15.05 33.50
CA ALA A 293 -7.82 -13.99 33.30
C ALA A 293 -6.85 -14.36 32.16
N ILE A 294 -6.51 -13.41 31.29
CA ILE A 294 -5.53 -13.60 30.22
C ILE A 294 -4.14 -13.67 30.85
N LEU A 295 -3.45 -14.78 30.61
CA LEU A 295 -2.07 -15.03 31.05
C LEU A 295 -1.08 -14.48 30.03
N ASP A 296 -1.34 -14.72 28.75
CA ASP A 296 -0.57 -14.20 27.63
C ASP A 296 -1.45 -14.14 26.38
N SER A 297 -1.15 -13.23 25.47
CA SER A 297 -1.84 -13.11 24.19
C SER A 297 -0.99 -12.43 23.14
N VAL A 298 -1.22 -12.75 21.87
CA VAL A 298 -0.54 -12.14 20.74
C VAL A 298 -1.48 -12.03 19.56
N SER A 299 -1.58 -10.83 18.98
CA SER A 299 -2.16 -10.62 17.66
C SER A 299 -1.05 -10.70 16.61
N TYR A 300 -1.27 -11.45 15.54
CA TYR A 300 -0.24 -11.70 14.52
C TYR A 300 -0.73 -11.37 13.11
N PRO A 301 0.17 -10.89 12.22
CA PRO A 301 -0.14 -10.63 10.82
C PRO A 301 -0.16 -11.94 10.00
N SER A 302 -0.26 -11.85 8.67
CA SER A 302 -0.25 -13.06 7.82
C SER A 302 1.03 -13.87 7.97
N GLN A 303 0.92 -15.18 8.20
CA GLN A 303 2.02 -16.15 8.20
C GLN A 303 2.16 -16.86 6.86
N GLU A 304 3.40 -16.93 6.39
CA GLU A 304 3.79 -17.83 5.31
C GLU A 304 3.72 -19.29 5.75
N THR A 305 3.49 -20.20 4.81
CA THR A 305 3.42 -21.63 5.12
C THR A 305 4.75 -22.15 5.66
N ASP A 306 4.67 -22.95 6.72
CA ASP A 306 5.80 -23.49 7.48
C ASP A 306 6.70 -22.43 8.16
N SER A 307 6.27 -21.17 8.26
CA SER A 307 6.96 -20.12 9.01
C SER A 307 6.24 -19.90 10.34
N SER A 308 6.90 -20.15 11.47
CA SER A 308 6.30 -19.96 12.79
C SER A 308 6.36 -18.49 13.22
N PHE A 309 5.57 -18.13 14.21
CA PHE A 309 5.69 -16.86 14.93
C PHE A 309 6.17 -17.19 16.35
N ALA A 310 7.39 -16.76 16.68
CA ALA A 310 8.14 -17.26 17.82
C ALA A 310 8.69 -16.11 18.68
N ARG A 311 8.76 -16.32 20.00
CA ARG A 311 9.52 -15.45 20.91
C ARG A 311 10.99 -15.88 20.93
N VAL A 312 11.89 -14.93 20.68
CA VAL A 312 13.34 -15.16 20.79
C VAL A 312 13.95 -14.10 21.69
N PRO A 313 14.44 -14.44 22.91
CA PRO A 313 14.47 -15.77 23.54
C PRO A 313 13.10 -16.24 24.08
N ASP A 314 12.97 -17.52 24.41
CA ASP A 314 11.72 -18.13 24.91
C ASP A 314 11.12 -17.38 26.10
N GLY A 315 9.80 -17.18 26.07
CA GLY A 315 9.00 -16.54 27.13
C GLY A 315 9.29 -15.06 27.43
N ALA A 316 10.34 -14.45 26.86
CA ALA A 316 10.72 -13.07 27.15
C ALA A 316 10.99 -12.21 25.89
N GLY A 317 11.23 -12.84 24.74
CA GLY A 317 11.44 -12.17 23.47
C GLY A 317 10.18 -11.56 22.89
N GLU A 318 10.36 -10.55 22.05
CA GLU A 318 9.34 -10.08 21.12
C GLU A 318 9.02 -11.18 20.11
N PHE A 319 7.77 -11.24 19.67
CA PHE A 319 7.41 -12.17 18.61
C PHE A 319 7.97 -11.73 17.26
N GLY A 320 8.52 -12.68 16.51
CA GLY A 320 8.95 -12.48 15.14
C GLY A 320 8.65 -13.70 14.29
N PHE A 321 8.57 -13.51 12.98
CA PHE A 321 8.53 -14.64 12.04
C PHE A 321 9.83 -15.42 12.12
N ASN A 322 9.72 -16.74 12.15
CA ASN A 322 10.83 -17.66 12.21
C ASN A 322 10.67 -18.74 11.12
N THR A 323 11.60 -18.75 10.16
CA THR A 323 11.65 -19.78 9.11
C THR A 323 12.32 -21.08 9.57
N HIS A 324 12.76 -21.13 10.83
CA HIS A 324 13.42 -22.24 11.49
C HIS A 324 12.59 -22.69 12.69
N PRO A 325 11.39 -23.25 12.47
CA PRO A 325 10.46 -23.57 13.55
C PRO A 325 11.00 -24.64 14.50
N THR A 326 10.69 -24.50 15.79
CA THR A 326 11.30 -25.26 16.88
C THR A 326 10.31 -25.98 17.81
N PRO A 327 9.21 -26.59 17.30
CA PRO A 327 8.18 -27.14 18.19
C PRO A 327 8.75 -28.23 19.11
N GLY A 328 8.63 -28.00 20.42
CA GLY A 328 9.12 -28.83 21.51
C GLY A 328 10.57 -28.54 21.95
N TYR A 329 11.21 -27.51 21.41
CA TYR A 329 12.62 -27.17 21.64
C TYR A 329 12.78 -25.65 21.87
N PRO A 330 13.90 -25.19 22.45
CA PRO A 330 14.17 -23.76 22.57
C PRO A 330 14.15 -23.04 21.22
N ASN A 331 13.65 -21.80 21.16
CA ASN A 331 13.63 -20.98 19.95
C ASN A 331 15.03 -20.38 19.63
N ASP A 332 16.02 -21.27 19.50
CA ASP A 332 17.39 -20.95 19.14
C ASP A 332 17.96 -21.95 18.12
N GLU A 333 19.19 -21.69 17.65
CA GLU A 333 19.87 -22.52 16.65
C GLU A 333 20.10 -23.96 17.15
N GLU A 334 20.32 -24.14 18.45
CA GLU A 334 20.54 -25.47 19.05
C GLU A 334 19.23 -26.25 19.09
N GLY A 335 18.13 -25.60 19.46
CA GLY A 335 16.78 -26.15 19.42
C GLY A 335 16.35 -26.52 18.01
N TYR A 336 16.57 -25.65 17.02
CA TYR A 336 16.26 -25.98 15.62
C TYR A 336 17.09 -27.16 15.11
N SER A 337 18.38 -27.19 15.44
CA SER A 337 19.25 -28.32 15.10
C SER A 337 18.76 -29.64 15.71
N ALA A 338 18.30 -29.60 16.97
CA ALA A 338 17.76 -30.75 17.66
C ALA A 338 16.41 -31.21 17.06
N PHE A 339 15.52 -30.28 16.75
CA PHE A 339 14.25 -30.54 16.07
C PHE A 339 14.47 -31.20 14.71
N MET A 340 15.36 -30.64 13.88
CA MET A 340 15.68 -31.19 12.57
C MET A 340 16.36 -32.56 12.64
N ALA A 341 17.17 -32.80 13.67
CA ALA A 341 17.78 -34.11 13.90
C ALA A 341 16.75 -35.16 14.31
N ALA A 342 15.74 -34.78 15.09
CA ALA A 342 14.64 -35.65 15.49
C ALA A 342 13.67 -35.97 14.33
N ASN A 343 13.53 -35.02 13.39
CA ASN A 343 12.60 -35.11 12.25
C ASN A 343 13.32 -35.25 10.89
N ALA A 344 14.49 -35.90 10.89
CA ALA A 344 15.33 -35.99 9.69
C ALA A 344 14.65 -36.76 8.54
N PHE A 345 14.57 -36.13 7.36
CA PHE A 345 14.13 -36.77 6.13
C PHE A 345 15.07 -37.92 5.72
N PRO A 346 14.57 -38.97 5.03
CA PRO A 346 15.38 -40.09 4.55
C PRO A 346 16.24 -39.72 3.32
N ARG A 347 17.13 -38.73 3.49
CA ARG A 347 17.85 -37.97 2.44
C ARG A 347 18.75 -38.76 1.47
N GLY A 348 18.91 -40.07 1.63
CA GLY A 348 19.76 -40.88 0.72
C GLY A 348 21.12 -40.22 0.45
N THR A 349 21.52 -40.10 -0.82
CA THR A 349 22.70 -39.33 -1.26
C THR A 349 22.34 -38.03 -1.98
N LEU A 350 21.06 -37.76 -2.18
CA LEU A 350 20.57 -36.64 -2.99
C LEU A 350 19.96 -35.58 -2.07
N SER A 351 20.39 -34.34 -2.23
CA SER A 351 19.93 -33.22 -1.41
C SER A 351 19.80 -31.95 -2.23
N LEU A 352 19.01 -31.00 -1.72
CA LEU A 352 19.02 -29.62 -2.18
C LEU A 352 20.29 -28.95 -1.65
N SER A 353 21.05 -28.30 -2.52
CA SER A 353 22.30 -27.63 -2.18
C SER A 353 22.05 -26.15 -1.87
N GLU A 354 21.34 -25.48 -2.77
CA GLU A 354 21.20 -24.02 -2.78
C GLU A 354 19.92 -23.61 -3.53
N ILE A 355 19.25 -22.55 -3.07
CA ILE A 355 18.08 -21.94 -3.72
C ILE A 355 18.22 -20.40 -3.75
N MET A 356 17.62 -19.75 -4.74
CA MET A 356 17.60 -18.29 -4.89
C MET A 356 16.32 -17.83 -5.57
N GLY A 357 15.51 -17.03 -4.88
CA GLY A 357 14.27 -16.41 -5.42
C GLY A 357 14.41 -14.95 -5.86
N ALA A 358 15.65 -14.44 -5.97
CA ALA A 358 15.93 -13.05 -6.37
C ALA A 358 17.20 -12.97 -7.23
N ASN A 359 17.27 -13.78 -8.30
CA ASN A 359 18.39 -13.79 -9.22
C ASN A 359 18.32 -12.60 -10.20
N ILE A 360 19.19 -11.62 -10.01
CA ILE A 360 19.32 -10.45 -10.88
C ILE A 360 20.45 -10.69 -11.88
N SER A 361 21.61 -11.15 -11.40
CA SER A 361 22.82 -11.29 -12.19
C SER A 361 23.71 -12.48 -11.81
N ALA A 362 23.39 -13.20 -10.74
CA ALA A 362 24.19 -14.32 -10.25
C ALA A 362 24.40 -15.40 -11.32
N LYS A 363 23.35 -15.76 -12.06
CA LYS A 363 23.44 -16.73 -13.17
C LYS A 363 22.33 -16.54 -14.20
N ALA A 364 22.69 -16.17 -15.42
CA ALA A 364 21.74 -16.13 -16.53
C ALA A 364 21.57 -17.51 -17.20
N ALA A 365 20.37 -17.79 -17.69
CA ALA A 365 20.09 -18.90 -18.60
C ALA A 365 20.65 -18.63 -20.01
N ALA A 366 20.61 -19.63 -20.89
CA ALA A 366 21.15 -19.51 -22.25
C ALA A 366 20.42 -18.46 -23.13
N ASP A 367 19.20 -18.09 -22.77
CA ASP A 367 18.44 -17.01 -23.42
C ASP A 367 18.86 -15.60 -22.96
N GLY A 368 19.75 -15.51 -21.96
CA GLY A 368 20.25 -14.27 -21.37
C GLY A 368 19.37 -13.70 -20.25
N ASN A 369 18.25 -14.36 -19.90
CA ASN A 369 17.40 -13.96 -18.79
C ASN A 369 17.91 -14.56 -17.47
N SER A 370 17.68 -13.83 -16.37
CA SER A 370 17.90 -14.33 -15.01
C SER A 370 16.58 -14.88 -14.47
N TYR A 371 16.59 -16.15 -14.06
CA TYR A 371 15.45 -16.84 -13.45
C TYR A 371 15.84 -17.34 -12.07
N ASP A 372 14.87 -17.61 -11.22
CA ASP A 372 15.13 -18.22 -9.91
C ASP A 372 15.85 -19.56 -10.05
N LEU A 373 16.63 -19.92 -9.03
CA LEU A 373 17.57 -21.03 -9.13
C LEU A 373 17.34 -22.05 -8.01
N ILE A 374 17.42 -23.33 -8.38
CA ILE A 374 17.43 -24.47 -7.47
C ILE A 374 18.64 -25.32 -7.83
N GLU A 375 19.40 -25.75 -6.84
CA GLU A 375 20.50 -26.69 -7.02
C GLU A 375 20.30 -27.98 -6.22
N LEU A 376 20.61 -29.10 -6.86
CA LEU A 376 20.71 -30.40 -6.23
C LEU A 376 22.17 -30.86 -6.19
N HIS A 377 22.54 -31.57 -5.12
CA HIS A 377 23.85 -32.21 -4.96
C HIS A 377 23.69 -33.72 -4.73
N ASN A 378 24.48 -34.50 -5.45
CA ASN A 378 24.66 -35.93 -5.21
C ASN A 378 25.95 -36.18 -4.42
N ALA A 379 25.85 -36.37 -3.11
CA ALA A 379 26.99 -36.67 -2.24
C ALA A 379 27.49 -38.13 -2.36
N GLY A 380 26.85 -38.94 -3.20
CA GLY A 380 27.16 -40.35 -3.40
C GLY A 380 28.40 -40.59 -4.27
N ALA A 381 28.95 -41.79 -4.17
CA ALA A 381 30.10 -42.24 -4.97
C ALA A 381 29.71 -42.73 -6.38
N GLU A 382 28.42 -42.80 -6.70
CA GLU A 382 27.89 -43.26 -7.99
C GLU A 382 26.94 -42.19 -8.58
N PRO A 383 26.78 -42.14 -9.92
CA PRO A 383 25.76 -41.29 -10.54
C PRO A 383 24.33 -41.65 -10.12
N VAL A 384 23.48 -40.64 -9.93
CA VAL A 384 22.05 -40.81 -9.58
C VAL A 384 21.19 -40.39 -10.77
N SER A 385 20.26 -41.26 -11.21
CA SER A 385 19.19 -40.90 -12.14
C SER A 385 18.08 -40.18 -11.39
N LEU A 386 17.59 -39.08 -11.95
CA LEU A 386 16.46 -38.33 -11.41
C LEU A 386 15.13 -38.71 -12.06
N LEU A 387 15.08 -39.75 -12.90
CA LEU A 387 13.84 -40.16 -13.55
C LEU A 387 12.73 -40.43 -12.49
N GLY A 388 11.66 -39.64 -12.57
CA GLY A 388 10.50 -39.75 -11.67
C GLY A 388 10.63 -38.99 -10.35
N TYR A 389 11.81 -38.47 -9.99
CA TYR A 389 11.95 -37.52 -8.88
C TYR A 389 11.21 -36.23 -9.21
N ALA A 390 10.85 -35.45 -8.20
CA ALA A 390 10.12 -34.20 -8.41
C ALA A 390 10.60 -33.06 -7.51
N LEU A 391 10.46 -31.83 -8.01
CA LEU A 391 10.55 -30.61 -7.24
C LEU A 391 9.16 -29.99 -7.07
N SER A 392 8.96 -29.33 -5.94
CA SER A 392 7.77 -28.52 -5.70
C SER A 392 8.07 -27.41 -4.71
N ASN A 393 7.48 -26.24 -4.92
CA ASN A 393 7.34 -25.22 -3.89
C ASN A 393 5.97 -25.24 -3.20
N ASN A 394 5.22 -26.33 -3.37
CA ASN A 394 4.03 -26.62 -2.60
C ASN A 394 4.11 -28.06 -2.10
N PRO A 395 4.35 -28.30 -0.79
CA PRO A 395 4.51 -29.64 -0.25
C PRO A 395 3.27 -30.52 -0.42
N ASN A 396 2.08 -29.93 -0.53
CA ASN A 396 0.82 -30.63 -0.79
C ASN A 396 0.65 -31.04 -2.27
N ASN A 397 1.60 -30.67 -3.13
CA ASN A 397 1.69 -31.09 -4.53
C ASN A 397 3.07 -31.72 -4.81
N PRO A 398 3.33 -32.95 -4.35
CA PRO A 398 4.64 -33.59 -4.45
C PRO A 398 5.10 -33.84 -5.89
N GLY A 399 4.16 -33.88 -6.85
CA GLY A 399 4.43 -34.09 -8.28
C GLY A 399 4.40 -32.81 -9.12
N LYS A 400 4.59 -31.62 -8.51
CA LYS A 400 4.42 -30.33 -9.22
C LYS A 400 5.29 -30.22 -10.47
N TRP A 401 6.58 -30.55 -10.36
CA TRP A 401 7.48 -30.65 -11.50
C TRP A 401 8.32 -31.92 -11.41
N VAL A 402 8.15 -32.83 -12.37
CA VAL A 402 8.85 -34.13 -12.39
C VAL A 402 10.05 -34.05 -13.32
N PHE A 403 11.21 -34.51 -12.85
CA PHE A 403 12.44 -34.50 -13.62
C PHE A 403 12.33 -35.39 -14.87
N PRO A 404 12.89 -34.94 -16.02
CA PRO A 404 13.15 -35.83 -17.15
C PRO A 404 14.27 -36.83 -16.81
N ASP A 405 14.61 -37.73 -17.75
CA ASP A 405 15.70 -38.70 -17.56
C ASP A 405 17.08 -38.02 -17.61
N VAL A 406 17.46 -37.43 -16.48
CA VAL A 406 18.75 -36.74 -16.27
C VAL A 406 19.51 -37.37 -15.12
N PHE A 407 20.83 -37.18 -15.13
CA PHE A 407 21.73 -37.78 -14.15
C PHE A 407 22.56 -36.71 -13.45
N ILE A 408 22.74 -36.86 -12.14
CA ILE A 408 23.78 -36.14 -11.40
C ILE A 408 24.98 -37.08 -11.21
N PRO A 409 26.19 -36.73 -11.69
CA PRO A 409 27.40 -37.52 -11.42
C PRO A 409 27.68 -37.70 -9.92
N ALA A 410 28.54 -38.66 -9.58
CA ALA A 410 29.05 -38.81 -8.22
C ALA A 410 29.75 -37.53 -7.75
N GLY A 411 29.34 -36.99 -6.59
CA GLY A 411 29.81 -35.69 -6.09
C GLY A 411 29.40 -34.48 -6.93
N GLY A 412 28.48 -34.67 -7.89
CA GLY A 412 28.09 -33.66 -8.86
C GLY A 412 26.92 -32.79 -8.39
N TYR A 413 26.74 -31.68 -9.09
CA TYR A 413 25.69 -30.68 -8.87
C TYR A 413 24.82 -30.52 -10.11
N LEU A 414 23.54 -30.20 -9.93
CA LEU A 414 22.60 -29.93 -11.01
C LEU A 414 21.78 -28.69 -10.69
N VAL A 415 21.80 -27.72 -11.60
CA VAL A 415 21.03 -26.48 -11.51
C VAL A 415 19.74 -26.62 -12.31
N VAL A 416 18.64 -26.16 -11.72
CA VAL A 416 17.31 -26.04 -12.31
C VAL A 416 16.88 -24.58 -12.21
N TYR A 417 16.43 -23.99 -13.32
CA TYR A 417 15.84 -22.67 -13.35
C TYR A 417 14.35 -22.78 -13.01
N ALA A 418 13.92 -22.17 -11.91
CA ALA A 418 12.52 -22.03 -11.56
C ALA A 418 11.90 -20.87 -12.36
N SER A 419 11.57 -21.12 -13.62
CA SER A 419 11.29 -20.07 -14.62
C SER A 419 9.86 -20.05 -15.15
N GLU A 420 8.99 -20.97 -14.69
CA GLU A 420 7.62 -21.17 -15.20
C GLU A 420 7.52 -21.61 -16.68
N LEU A 421 8.63 -21.97 -17.33
CA LEU A 421 8.65 -22.29 -18.76
C LEU A 421 8.41 -23.78 -19.05
N ASP A 422 8.60 -24.65 -18.06
CA ASP A 422 8.45 -26.11 -18.18
C ASP A 422 9.16 -26.70 -19.42
N LYS A 423 10.46 -26.46 -19.54
CA LYS A 423 11.24 -26.83 -20.74
C LYS A 423 12.59 -27.45 -20.44
N TYR A 424 13.07 -28.23 -21.41
CA TYR A 424 14.41 -28.83 -21.40
C TYR A 424 15.11 -28.54 -22.73
N GLU A 425 16.02 -27.56 -22.71
CA GLU A 425 16.74 -27.09 -23.90
C GLU A 425 18.23 -26.96 -23.60
N GLY A 426 19.10 -27.50 -24.47
CA GLY A 426 20.54 -27.28 -24.35
C GLY A 426 21.18 -27.78 -23.04
N ASN A 427 20.58 -28.78 -22.37
CA ASN A 427 20.89 -29.26 -21.01
C ASN A 427 20.44 -28.34 -19.85
N GLU A 428 19.72 -27.25 -20.12
CA GLU A 428 19.08 -26.44 -19.07
C GLU A 428 17.71 -26.99 -18.72
N LEU A 429 17.45 -27.11 -17.42
CA LEU A 429 16.17 -27.55 -16.87
C LEU A 429 15.39 -26.34 -16.40
N HIS A 430 14.18 -26.17 -16.89
CA HIS A 430 13.27 -25.11 -16.48
C HIS A 430 12.05 -25.72 -15.81
N ALA A 431 11.85 -25.44 -14.53
CA ALA A 431 10.65 -25.86 -13.79
C ALA A 431 9.42 -25.04 -14.19
N ASN A 432 8.24 -25.56 -13.87
CA ASN A 432 6.95 -24.94 -14.14
C ASN A 432 6.45 -24.01 -13.02
N PHE A 433 7.35 -23.60 -12.12
CA PHE A 433 7.10 -22.66 -11.03
C PHE A 433 8.31 -21.74 -10.82
N ALA A 434 8.08 -20.62 -10.15
CA ALA A 434 9.08 -19.67 -9.66
C ALA A 434 9.20 -19.73 -8.13
N ILE A 435 10.28 -19.15 -7.58
CA ILE A 435 10.52 -19.06 -6.13
C ILE A 435 10.16 -17.64 -5.68
N SER A 436 9.33 -17.49 -4.66
CA SER A 436 9.00 -16.16 -4.14
C SER A 436 10.23 -15.43 -3.58
N ARG A 437 10.41 -14.17 -3.98
CA ARG A 437 11.45 -13.28 -3.44
C ARG A 437 11.29 -12.99 -1.95
N ASP A 438 10.07 -13.06 -1.43
CA ASP A 438 9.76 -12.80 -0.02
C ASP A 438 10.02 -14.03 0.87
N GLY A 439 10.50 -15.12 0.26
CA GLY A 439 10.76 -16.40 0.90
C GLY A 439 9.87 -17.48 0.30
N ASP A 440 10.40 -18.69 0.19
CA ASP A 440 9.66 -19.83 -0.34
C ASP A 440 10.23 -21.13 0.24
N THR A 441 9.45 -22.19 0.12
CA THR A 441 9.88 -23.56 0.38
C THR A 441 10.17 -24.25 -0.95
N VAL A 442 11.28 -24.98 -1.04
CA VAL A 442 11.56 -25.89 -2.14
C VAL A 442 11.75 -27.29 -1.57
N CYS A 443 10.94 -28.24 -2.05
CA CYS A 443 10.94 -29.63 -1.64
C CYS A 443 11.42 -30.53 -2.79
N LEU A 444 12.14 -31.58 -2.43
CA LEU A 444 12.56 -32.68 -3.30
C LEU A 444 11.82 -33.95 -2.91
N PHE A 445 11.22 -34.63 -3.88
CA PHE A 445 10.46 -35.86 -3.68
C PHE A 445 11.03 -37.05 -4.46
N SER A 446 10.89 -38.25 -3.88
CA SER A 446 11.15 -39.52 -4.55
C SER A 446 10.07 -39.83 -5.60
N PRO A 447 10.31 -40.79 -6.52
CA PRO A 447 9.28 -41.24 -7.47
C PRO A 447 7.99 -41.77 -6.85
N GLU A 448 8.05 -42.22 -5.60
CA GLU A 448 6.90 -42.69 -4.82
C GLU A 448 6.15 -41.54 -4.11
N GLY A 449 6.61 -40.30 -4.26
CA GLY A 449 6.03 -39.11 -3.62
C GLY A 449 6.48 -38.89 -2.18
N MET A 450 7.55 -39.55 -1.72
CA MET A 450 8.11 -39.33 -0.39
C MET A 450 9.02 -38.10 -0.40
N MET A 451 8.84 -37.17 0.54
CA MET A 451 9.74 -36.02 0.67
C MET A 451 11.13 -36.49 1.12
N LEU A 452 12.12 -36.20 0.30
CA LEU A 452 13.52 -36.54 0.56
C LEU A 452 14.28 -35.37 1.16
N ASP A 453 13.96 -34.14 0.74
CA ASP A 453 14.63 -32.96 1.27
C ASP A 453 13.76 -31.70 1.12
N LYS A 454 14.10 -30.66 1.90
CA LYS A 454 13.48 -29.35 1.91
C LYS A 454 14.54 -28.29 2.20
N LEU A 455 14.43 -27.15 1.50
CA LEU A 455 15.01 -25.87 1.90
C LEU A 455 13.88 -24.85 2.01
N GLN A 456 13.90 -24.05 3.07
CA GLN A 456 12.94 -22.97 3.30
C GLN A 456 13.72 -21.73 3.69
N SER A 457 13.51 -20.66 2.92
CA SER A 457 14.17 -19.37 3.15
C SER A 457 13.13 -18.31 3.47
N GLY A 458 13.50 -17.34 4.29
CA GLY A 458 12.82 -16.04 4.32
C GLY A 458 13.15 -15.20 3.08
N ALA A 459 12.84 -13.91 3.14
CA ALA A 459 13.05 -12.98 2.04
C ALA A 459 14.50 -12.99 1.52
N PHE A 460 14.64 -13.10 0.20
CA PHE A 460 15.91 -13.06 -0.49
C PHE A 460 16.35 -11.61 -0.70
N LEU A 461 17.62 -11.35 -0.41
CA LEU A 461 18.32 -10.21 -1.01
C LEU A 461 18.70 -10.56 -2.45
N ASN A 462 18.82 -9.53 -3.29
CA ASN A 462 19.22 -9.72 -4.68
C ASN A 462 20.56 -10.44 -4.76
N ASP A 463 20.61 -11.47 -5.61
CA ASP A 463 21.77 -12.32 -5.84
C ASP A 463 22.33 -13.01 -4.57
N VAL A 464 21.58 -13.03 -3.47
CA VAL A 464 21.89 -13.80 -2.26
C VAL A 464 21.07 -15.08 -2.26
N SER A 465 21.74 -16.21 -2.18
CA SER A 465 21.14 -17.54 -2.12
C SER A 465 21.09 -18.07 -0.69
N TYR A 466 20.28 -19.10 -0.49
CA TYR A 466 20.16 -19.84 0.77
C TYR A 466 20.34 -21.33 0.53
N GLY A 467 21.11 -22.01 1.37
CA GLY A 467 21.46 -23.40 1.13
C GLY A 467 22.29 -24.01 2.23
N ARG A 468 23.07 -25.04 1.89
CA ARG A 468 23.95 -25.76 2.83
C ARG A 468 25.41 -25.45 2.56
N ASP A 469 26.17 -25.10 3.59
CA ASP A 469 27.61 -24.89 3.49
C ASP A 469 28.38 -26.22 3.34
N GLY A 470 29.70 -26.14 3.19
CA GLY A 470 30.56 -27.33 3.05
C GLY A 470 30.54 -28.31 4.24
N ALA A 471 29.98 -27.92 5.39
CA ALA A 471 29.77 -28.78 6.56
C ALA A 471 28.32 -29.33 6.64
N GLY A 472 27.45 -28.94 5.71
CA GLY A 472 26.03 -29.29 5.69
C GLY A 472 25.15 -28.40 6.55
N LYS A 473 25.69 -27.30 7.11
CA LYS A 473 24.94 -26.32 7.90
C LYS A 473 24.16 -25.40 6.97
N LEU A 474 22.92 -25.05 7.33
CA LEU A 474 22.15 -24.06 6.59
C LEU A 474 22.79 -22.66 6.72
N ALA A 475 22.89 -21.94 5.60
CA ALA A 475 23.54 -20.64 5.53
C ALA A 475 23.07 -19.83 4.31
N TYR A 476 23.34 -18.52 4.36
CA TYR A 476 23.16 -17.59 3.25
C TYR A 476 24.48 -17.36 2.51
N PHE A 477 24.44 -17.15 1.20
CA PHE A 477 25.62 -16.92 0.38
C PHE A 477 25.50 -15.59 -0.36
N ALA A 478 26.35 -14.63 0.00
CA ALA A 478 26.46 -13.35 -0.72
C ALA A 478 27.06 -13.54 -2.13
N ASP A 479 27.89 -14.58 -2.30
CA ASP A 479 28.42 -15.03 -3.58
C ASP A 479 27.94 -16.48 -3.80
N SER A 480 26.86 -16.66 -4.56
CA SER A 480 26.28 -17.98 -4.83
C SER A 480 27.20 -18.92 -5.61
N THR A 481 27.03 -20.24 -5.48
CA THR A 481 27.95 -21.25 -6.04
C THR A 481 27.29 -22.27 -6.99
N PHE A 482 26.16 -21.91 -7.60
CA PHE A 482 25.44 -22.73 -8.58
C PHE A 482 26.34 -23.40 -9.65
N GLY A 483 26.39 -24.73 -9.59
CA GLY A 483 27.18 -25.66 -10.40
C GLY A 483 28.41 -26.22 -9.67
N ALA A 484 28.66 -25.84 -8.42
CA ALA A 484 29.86 -26.19 -7.66
C ALA A 484 29.58 -26.35 -6.16
N ALA A 485 30.58 -26.81 -5.41
CA ALA A 485 30.47 -26.95 -3.96
C ALA A 485 30.41 -25.60 -3.26
N ASN A 486 29.48 -25.48 -2.31
CA ASN A 486 29.30 -24.27 -1.51
C ASN A 486 30.47 -24.03 -0.55
N GLY A 487 30.81 -22.75 -0.38
CA GLY A 487 31.82 -22.29 0.56
C GLY A 487 31.31 -22.23 2.01
N GLN A 488 31.97 -21.42 2.83
CA GLN A 488 31.43 -21.01 4.14
C GLN A 488 30.40 -19.91 3.91
N GLY A 489 29.17 -20.12 4.39
CA GLY A 489 28.09 -19.15 4.29
C GLY A 489 27.96 -18.26 5.54
N TYR A 490 27.06 -17.31 5.47
CA TYR A 490 26.66 -16.42 6.56
C TYR A 490 25.53 -17.04 7.37
N ALA A 491 25.50 -16.77 8.67
CA ALA A 491 24.48 -17.31 9.57
C ALA A 491 23.08 -16.71 9.32
N GLY A 492 23.01 -15.53 8.71
CA GLY A 492 21.75 -14.85 8.46
C GLY A 492 21.93 -13.53 7.71
N VAL A 493 20.81 -12.83 7.55
CA VAL A 493 20.75 -11.44 7.08
C VAL A 493 20.30 -10.58 8.26
N THR A 494 20.92 -9.42 8.45
CA THR A 494 20.57 -8.45 9.50
C THR A 494 19.18 -7.84 9.29
N ALA A 495 18.60 -7.20 10.30
CA ALA A 495 17.34 -6.48 10.14
C ALA A 495 17.50 -5.18 9.31
N VAL A 496 16.44 -4.76 8.62
CA VAL A 496 16.34 -3.39 8.10
C VAL A 496 16.00 -2.46 9.28
N PRO A 497 16.77 -1.39 9.56
CA PRO A 497 16.48 -0.49 10.67
C PRO A 497 15.12 0.19 10.54
N SER A 498 14.43 0.38 11.66
CA SER A 498 13.18 1.17 11.74
C SER A 498 13.39 2.43 12.57
N PHE A 499 12.48 3.40 12.44
CA PHE A 499 12.53 4.68 13.17
C PHE A 499 11.38 4.77 14.17
N SER A 500 11.65 5.27 15.39
CA SER A 500 10.61 5.47 16.41
C SER A 500 9.56 6.51 16.04
N SER A 501 9.94 7.43 15.16
CA SER A 501 9.08 8.48 14.61
C SER A 501 8.94 8.20 13.11
N ALA A 502 7.71 8.25 12.59
CA ALA A 502 7.47 8.02 11.16
C ALA A 502 8.08 9.16 10.31
N PRO A 503 8.66 8.89 9.14
CA PRO A 503 9.00 9.96 8.19
C PRO A 503 7.77 10.83 7.86
N GLY A 504 7.98 12.12 7.68
CA GLY A 504 6.87 13.06 7.49
C GLY A 504 7.22 14.52 7.81
N VAL A 505 6.19 15.36 7.89
CA VAL A 505 6.27 16.79 8.20
C VAL A 505 5.84 17.05 9.65
N TYR A 506 6.67 17.77 10.40
CA TYR A 506 6.50 18.04 11.82
C TYR A 506 6.37 19.53 12.15
N ASP A 507 5.57 19.84 13.17
CA ASP A 507 5.35 21.21 13.67
C ASP A 507 6.47 21.70 14.61
N GLY A 508 7.15 20.76 15.28
CA GLY A 508 8.14 21.06 16.31
C GLY A 508 9.23 20.00 16.37
N GLN A 509 10.18 20.21 17.28
CA GLN A 509 11.30 19.29 17.49
C GLN A 509 10.81 17.89 17.83
N ILE A 510 11.48 16.87 17.29
CA ILE A 510 11.27 15.46 17.59
C ILE A 510 12.57 14.77 18.00
N GLU A 511 12.42 13.60 18.62
CA GLU A 511 13.50 12.63 18.79
C GLU A 511 13.26 11.45 17.85
N ILE A 512 14.32 11.04 17.15
CA ILE A 512 14.31 9.95 16.19
C ILE A 512 15.22 8.86 16.74
N ALA A 513 14.64 7.81 17.31
CA ALA A 513 15.39 6.63 17.66
C ALA A 513 15.45 5.67 16.47
N ILE A 514 16.58 5.00 16.29
CA ILE A 514 16.76 3.93 15.30
C ILE A 514 16.69 2.60 16.05
N ILE A 515 15.86 1.68 15.58
CA ILE A 515 15.52 0.44 16.26
C ILE A 515 15.92 -0.75 15.38
N VAL A 516 16.65 -1.70 15.97
CA VAL A 516 17.03 -3.00 15.41
C VAL A 516 16.97 -4.06 16.52
N PRO A 517 16.89 -5.36 16.20
CA PRO A 517 16.95 -6.43 17.19
C PRO A 517 18.24 -6.42 18.03
N GLU A 518 18.19 -7.03 19.22
CA GLU A 518 19.37 -7.17 20.08
C GLU A 518 20.51 -7.93 19.36
N GLY A 519 21.76 -7.50 19.60
CA GLY A 519 22.95 -8.13 19.04
C GLY A 519 23.39 -7.56 17.68
N GLU A 520 22.68 -6.58 17.12
CA GLU A 520 23.09 -5.85 15.92
C GLU A 520 23.60 -4.44 16.25
N THR A 521 24.56 -3.95 15.46
CA THR A 521 25.13 -2.60 15.58
C THR A 521 24.58 -1.70 14.49
N ILE A 522 23.97 -0.59 14.89
CA ILE A 522 23.41 0.40 13.97
C ILE A 522 24.50 1.36 13.50
N HIS A 523 24.62 1.52 12.18
CA HIS A 523 25.44 2.54 11.55
C HIS A 523 24.57 3.50 10.73
N TYR A 524 24.85 4.80 10.79
CA TYR A 524 23.98 5.80 10.17
C TYR A 524 24.74 6.98 9.58
N THR A 525 24.06 7.73 8.72
CA THR A 525 24.53 8.97 8.09
C THR A 525 23.40 10.01 8.10
N LEU A 526 23.79 11.29 8.18
CA LEU A 526 22.88 12.45 8.13
C LEU A 526 23.13 13.35 6.92
N ASP A 527 24.19 13.08 6.16
CA ASP A 527 24.60 13.80 4.95
C ASP A 527 24.09 13.11 3.67
N CYS A 528 23.14 12.18 3.82
CA CYS A 528 22.59 11.33 2.78
C CYS A 528 23.58 10.35 2.14
N THR A 529 24.85 10.25 2.56
CA THR A 529 25.75 9.20 2.04
C THR A 529 25.24 7.81 2.41
N THR A 530 25.54 6.80 1.60
CA THR A 530 25.10 5.43 1.89
C THR A 530 25.87 4.88 3.09
N PRO A 531 25.19 4.53 4.20
CA PRO A 531 25.86 4.08 5.42
C PRO A 531 26.48 2.69 5.21
N THR A 532 27.64 2.47 5.83
CA THR A 532 28.37 1.19 5.81
C THR A 532 28.80 0.83 7.24
N ALA A 533 29.39 -0.35 7.44
CA ALA A 533 30.02 -0.71 8.72
C ALA A 533 31.15 0.25 9.17
N SER A 534 31.64 1.13 8.27
CA SER A 534 32.63 2.18 8.61
C SER A 534 31.99 3.52 9.00
N SER A 535 30.68 3.67 8.84
CA SER A 535 29.94 4.88 9.20
C SER A 535 29.81 5.02 10.72
N PRO A 536 29.49 6.21 11.25
CA PRO A 536 29.28 6.42 12.68
C PRO A 536 28.29 5.44 13.30
N VAL A 537 28.66 4.87 14.45
CA VAL A 537 27.77 4.02 15.25
C VAL A 537 26.74 4.90 15.95
N TYR A 538 25.47 4.49 15.89
CA TYR A 538 24.38 5.15 16.58
C TYR A 538 24.50 4.99 18.10
N ALA A 539 24.46 6.10 18.84
CA ALA A 539 24.70 6.12 20.29
C ALA A 539 23.47 6.49 21.13
N GLY A 540 22.34 6.81 20.49
CA GLY A 540 21.11 7.26 21.12
C GLY A 540 20.29 8.18 20.21
N PRO A 541 19.05 8.54 20.61
CA PRO A 541 18.11 9.25 19.75
C PRO A 541 18.67 10.54 19.13
N ILE A 542 18.35 10.76 17.85
CA ILE A 542 18.72 11.95 17.10
C ILE A 542 17.67 13.03 17.34
N THR A 543 18.04 14.16 17.93
CA THR A 543 17.16 15.31 18.08
C THR A 543 17.14 16.14 16.79
N ALA A 544 15.96 16.27 16.17
CA ALA A 544 15.78 17.02 14.92
C ALA A 544 14.75 18.15 15.10
N SER A 545 15.10 19.36 14.62
CA SER A 545 14.22 20.55 14.59
C SER A 545 14.26 21.29 13.25
N LYS A 546 14.94 20.69 12.27
CA LYS A 546 15.15 21.17 10.90
C LYS A 546 15.15 19.98 9.96
N ASN A 547 14.92 20.23 8.67
CA ASN A 547 14.82 19.16 7.68
C ASN A 547 16.04 18.24 7.80
N THR A 548 15.79 16.97 8.10
CA THR A 548 16.81 15.97 8.43
C THR A 548 16.49 14.70 7.68
N VAL A 549 17.50 14.15 7.02
CA VAL A 549 17.42 12.80 6.43
C VAL A 549 18.30 11.89 7.25
N VAL A 550 17.74 10.77 7.70
CA VAL A 550 18.48 9.73 8.40
C VAL A 550 18.57 8.52 7.47
N ARG A 551 19.78 8.06 7.15
CA ARG A 551 19.99 6.78 6.47
C ARG A 551 20.72 5.83 7.42
N ALA A 552 20.26 4.60 7.53
CA ALA A 552 20.81 3.63 8.48
C ALA A 552 20.89 2.21 7.91
N VAL A 553 21.89 1.45 8.37
CA VAL A 553 22.02 0.00 8.19
C VAL A 553 22.29 -0.65 9.55
N SER A 554 21.91 -1.92 9.65
CA SER A 554 22.24 -2.77 10.79
C SER A 554 23.36 -3.73 10.41
N VAL A 555 24.32 -3.97 11.31
CA VAL A 555 25.50 -4.80 11.06
C VAL A 555 25.70 -5.78 12.20
N ARG A 556 25.97 -7.05 11.87
CA ARG A 556 26.32 -8.10 12.82
C ARG A 556 27.42 -8.98 12.22
N ASP A 557 28.41 -9.35 13.03
CA ASP A 557 29.51 -10.20 12.59
C ASP A 557 28.99 -11.59 12.19
N GLY A 558 29.45 -12.11 11.04
CA GLY A 558 28.98 -13.38 10.46
C GLY A 558 27.61 -13.31 9.75
N TYR A 559 27.02 -12.13 9.56
CA TYR A 559 25.74 -11.91 8.87
C TYR A 559 25.90 -11.02 7.64
N ILE A 560 25.01 -11.15 6.67
CA ILE A 560 24.91 -10.24 5.52
C ILE A 560 24.19 -8.95 5.95
N THR A 561 24.74 -7.79 5.57
CA THR A 561 24.10 -6.49 5.82
C THR A 561 22.89 -6.32 4.90
N ASN A 562 21.73 -5.99 5.48
CA ASN A 562 20.48 -5.79 4.75
C ASN A 562 20.43 -4.39 4.07
N GLN A 563 19.31 -4.09 3.42
CA GLN A 563 19.07 -2.83 2.73
C GLN A 563 19.15 -1.63 3.68
N THR A 564 19.57 -0.49 3.13
CA THR A 564 19.57 0.79 3.85
C THR A 564 18.15 1.30 4.06
N ALA A 565 17.79 1.58 5.32
CA ALA A 565 16.59 2.33 5.66
C ALA A 565 16.85 3.83 5.48
N SER A 566 15.89 4.57 4.91
CA SER A 566 15.99 6.03 4.75
C SER A 566 14.71 6.68 5.26
N GLY A 567 14.84 7.64 6.18
CA GLY A 567 13.73 8.43 6.73
C GLY A 567 13.95 9.91 6.48
N THR A 568 12.97 10.58 5.86
CA THR A 568 12.99 12.03 5.65
C THR A 568 12.05 12.71 6.65
N PHE A 569 12.61 13.56 7.49
CA PHE A 569 11.90 14.30 8.53
C PHE A 569 11.95 15.78 8.20
N LEU A 570 10.81 16.34 7.81
CA LEU A 570 10.67 17.73 7.41
C LEU A 570 9.99 18.54 8.50
N PHE A 571 10.25 19.85 8.54
CA PHE A 571 9.73 20.73 9.57
C PHE A 571 9.11 21.98 8.97
N LYS A 572 7.90 22.34 9.42
CA LYS A 572 7.24 23.58 8.98
C LYS A 572 8.07 24.82 9.30
N SER A 573 8.76 24.81 10.45
CA SER A 573 9.71 25.86 10.84
C SER A 573 10.92 25.98 9.91
N ASP A 574 11.20 24.96 9.11
CA ASP A 574 12.27 24.92 8.11
C ASP A 574 11.69 24.90 6.68
N GLY A 575 10.54 25.54 6.51
CA GLY A 575 9.93 25.83 5.22
C GLY A 575 9.22 24.67 4.56
N ALA A 576 8.84 23.61 5.29
CA ALA A 576 8.03 22.51 4.77
C ALA A 576 6.51 22.70 4.98
N ASP A 577 6.05 23.93 5.13
CA ASP A 577 4.63 24.28 5.30
C ASP A 577 3.97 24.49 3.93
N HIS A 578 3.67 23.37 3.26
CA HIS A 578 3.13 23.35 1.90
C HIS A 578 1.63 23.05 1.89
N LYS A 579 0.92 23.64 0.93
CA LYS A 579 -0.47 23.24 0.62
C LYS A 579 -0.54 21.95 -0.20
N LEU A 580 0.51 21.67 -0.94
CA LEU A 580 0.63 20.48 -1.76
C LEU A 580 1.20 19.32 -0.94
N PRO A 581 0.84 18.06 -1.27
CA PRO A 581 1.53 16.91 -0.73
C PRO A 581 3.02 16.93 -1.12
N VAL A 582 3.82 16.16 -0.39
CA VAL A 582 5.28 16.12 -0.58
C VAL A 582 5.69 14.80 -1.21
N VAL A 583 6.68 14.86 -2.10
CA VAL A 583 7.39 13.69 -2.60
C VAL A 583 8.86 13.82 -2.24
N THR A 584 9.50 12.72 -1.83
CA THR A 584 10.90 12.72 -1.43
C THR A 584 11.72 11.82 -2.33
N LEU A 585 12.94 12.26 -2.65
CA LEU A 585 13.98 11.42 -3.25
C LEU A 585 15.23 11.51 -2.41
N VAL A 586 15.69 10.38 -1.89
CA VAL A 586 16.90 10.27 -1.08
C VAL A 586 17.88 9.35 -1.77
N THR A 587 19.08 9.84 -2.04
CA THR A 587 20.14 9.05 -2.65
C THR A 587 21.50 9.53 -2.17
N ASP A 588 22.52 8.72 -2.40
CA ASP A 588 23.90 9.14 -2.18
C ASP A 588 24.19 10.45 -2.93
N PRO A 589 24.76 11.49 -2.29
CA PRO A 589 25.09 12.75 -2.96
C PRO A 589 25.89 12.55 -4.25
N ASP A 590 26.77 11.55 -4.32
CA ASP A 590 27.55 11.30 -5.53
C ASP A 590 26.68 10.86 -6.72
N ASN A 591 25.56 10.17 -6.46
CA ASN A 591 24.59 9.80 -7.49
C ASN A 591 23.96 11.01 -8.18
N LEU A 592 23.94 12.18 -7.52
CA LEU A 592 23.42 13.42 -8.08
C LEU A 592 24.55 14.32 -8.62
N TRP A 593 25.59 14.54 -7.82
CA TRP A 593 26.49 15.68 -7.99
C TRP A 593 27.89 15.32 -8.49
N SER A 594 28.31 14.07 -8.39
CA SER A 594 29.63 13.63 -8.87
C SER A 594 29.81 13.95 -10.36
N SER A 595 30.98 14.45 -10.76
CA SER A 595 31.30 14.67 -12.18
C SER A 595 31.39 13.36 -12.97
N GLU A 596 31.62 12.24 -12.29
CA GLU A 596 31.80 10.91 -12.90
C GLU A 596 30.48 10.16 -13.06
N ILE A 597 29.67 10.09 -12.00
CA ILE A 597 28.45 9.28 -11.98
C ILE A 597 27.17 10.08 -11.74
N GLY A 598 27.27 11.37 -11.41
CA GLY A 598 26.15 12.21 -11.00
C GLY A 598 25.15 12.44 -12.13
N ILE A 599 23.87 12.12 -11.88
CA ILE A 599 22.81 12.30 -12.87
C ILE A 599 22.39 13.76 -13.03
N TYR A 600 22.64 14.62 -12.03
CA TYR A 600 22.38 16.07 -12.09
C TYR A 600 23.58 16.90 -12.57
N ALA A 601 24.78 16.33 -12.49
CA ALA A 601 26.02 17.02 -12.77
C ALA A 601 26.12 17.51 -14.23
N TYR A 602 26.78 18.65 -14.41
CA TYR A 602 27.20 19.11 -15.74
C TYR A 602 28.35 18.24 -16.29
N GLY A 603 29.29 17.83 -15.42
CA GLY A 603 30.48 17.08 -15.80
C GLY A 603 31.55 17.92 -16.48
N ASP A 604 32.76 17.38 -16.59
CA ASP A 604 33.96 18.14 -16.99
C ASP A 604 33.95 18.59 -18.46
N ASN A 605 33.10 17.97 -19.28
CA ASN A 605 33.02 18.26 -20.72
C ASN A 605 31.91 19.26 -21.08
N TYR A 606 31.13 19.75 -20.12
CA TYR A 606 30.02 20.63 -20.41
C TYR A 606 30.49 22.00 -20.91
N ASN A 607 29.94 22.44 -22.04
CA ASN A 607 30.23 23.76 -22.61
C ASN A 607 28.98 24.66 -22.61
N PRO A 608 28.85 25.61 -21.64
CA PRO A 608 27.71 26.52 -21.55
C PRO A 608 27.67 27.63 -22.60
N ASP A 609 28.72 27.77 -23.41
CA ASP A 609 28.81 28.84 -24.43
C ASP A 609 28.35 28.39 -25.81
N LEU A 610 27.99 27.11 -25.99
CA LEU A 610 27.31 26.62 -27.18
C LEU A 610 25.84 27.09 -27.23
N GLU A 611 25.16 26.85 -28.35
CA GLU A 611 23.70 27.02 -28.39
C GLU A 611 23.03 26.03 -27.41
N PHE A 612 21.85 26.38 -26.87
CA PHE A 612 21.22 25.63 -25.78
C PHE A 612 21.10 24.13 -26.08
N GLY A 613 20.66 23.75 -27.27
CA GLY A 613 20.52 22.34 -27.65
C GLY A 613 21.85 21.58 -27.70
N ASP A 614 22.87 22.23 -28.25
CA ASP A 614 24.21 21.65 -28.43
C ASP A 614 24.95 21.50 -27.10
N SER A 615 24.81 22.49 -26.21
CA SER A 615 25.41 22.43 -24.87
C SER A 615 24.95 21.21 -24.09
N LEU A 616 23.65 20.84 -24.18
CA LEU A 616 23.13 19.67 -23.47
C LEU A 616 23.85 18.38 -23.86
N THR A 617 24.19 18.22 -25.13
CA THR A 617 24.84 16.98 -25.62
C THR A 617 26.22 16.74 -25.03
N THR A 618 26.85 17.79 -24.48
CA THR A 618 28.16 17.73 -23.83
C THR A 618 28.09 17.45 -22.34
N ALA A 619 26.89 17.48 -21.74
CA ALA A 619 26.69 17.36 -20.30
C ALA A 619 26.57 15.92 -19.79
N GLN A 620 26.98 15.68 -18.55
CA GLN A 620 26.84 14.38 -17.88
C GLN A 620 25.37 13.99 -17.69
N PHE A 621 24.51 14.92 -17.24
CA PHE A 621 23.07 14.68 -17.07
C PHE A 621 22.36 14.22 -18.36
N TYR A 622 22.97 14.45 -19.52
CA TYR A 622 22.40 14.08 -20.82
C TYR A 622 22.66 12.63 -21.21
N LYS A 623 23.61 11.95 -20.55
CA LYS A 623 23.93 10.54 -20.82
C LYS A 623 22.75 9.60 -20.55
N SER A 624 21.87 9.90 -19.58
CA SER A 624 20.63 9.13 -19.38
C SER A 624 19.63 9.21 -20.54
N LYS A 625 19.85 10.10 -21.54
CA LYS A 625 19.12 10.09 -22.80
C LYS A 625 19.71 9.11 -23.82
N SER A 626 21.05 8.98 -23.86
CA SER A 626 21.75 8.16 -24.86
C SER A 626 22.04 6.74 -24.40
N HIS A 627 22.23 6.53 -23.09
CA HIS A 627 22.50 5.23 -22.45
C HIS A 627 21.63 5.10 -21.20
N PRO A 628 20.30 5.05 -21.36
CA PRO A 628 19.33 5.13 -20.26
C PRO A 628 19.53 4.05 -19.18
N GLU A 629 19.99 2.86 -19.57
CA GLU A 629 20.30 1.72 -18.71
C GLU A 629 21.56 1.91 -17.84
N LEU A 630 22.60 2.61 -18.34
CA LEU A 630 23.84 2.85 -17.59
C LEU A 630 23.75 4.05 -16.63
N TRP A 631 22.67 4.81 -16.72
CA TRP A 631 22.56 6.14 -16.13
C TRP A 631 21.35 6.30 -15.20
N GLU A 632 20.97 5.20 -14.58
CA GLU A 632 20.01 5.09 -13.48
C GLU A 632 20.77 4.93 -12.16
N ARG A 633 20.23 5.47 -11.05
CA ARG A 633 20.85 5.41 -9.73
C ARG A 633 19.84 4.95 -8.69
N PRO A 634 20.28 4.20 -7.65
CA PRO A 634 19.40 3.81 -6.56
C PRO A 634 18.97 5.04 -5.76
N ALA A 635 17.72 5.09 -5.33
CA ALA A 635 17.19 6.10 -4.42
C ALA A 635 16.04 5.54 -3.59
N GLY A 636 15.86 6.04 -2.37
CA GLY A 636 14.60 5.94 -1.65
C GLY A 636 13.61 6.97 -2.20
N PHE A 637 12.38 6.55 -2.46
CA PHE A 637 11.29 7.38 -2.94
C PHE A 637 10.11 7.29 -1.96
N GLY A 638 9.77 8.43 -1.36
CA GLY A 638 8.66 8.55 -0.41
C GLY A 638 7.57 9.50 -0.91
N VAL A 639 6.33 9.25 -0.52
CA VAL A 639 5.19 10.14 -0.75
C VAL A 639 4.53 10.46 0.58
N PHE A 640 4.37 11.75 0.85
CA PHE A 640 3.65 12.27 2.00
C PHE A 640 2.32 12.84 1.53
N ASP A 641 1.24 12.48 2.21
CA ASP A 641 -0.09 13.00 1.90
C ASP A 641 -0.26 14.46 2.33
N GLU A 642 -1.46 15.00 2.16
CA GLU A 642 -1.82 16.37 2.50
C GLU A 642 -1.75 16.65 4.03
N SER A 643 -1.73 15.60 4.87
CA SER A 643 -1.49 15.74 6.32
C SER A 643 0.00 15.84 6.67
N GLY A 644 0.88 15.52 5.72
CA GLY A 644 2.33 15.46 5.91
C GLY A 644 2.83 14.11 6.40
N LYS A 645 1.99 13.07 6.45
CA LYS A 645 2.38 11.71 6.85
C LYS A 645 2.92 10.94 5.65
N GLU A 646 4.01 10.18 5.82
CA GLU A 646 4.45 9.22 4.79
C GLU A 646 3.42 8.09 4.60
N VAL A 647 2.91 7.98 3.38
CA VAL A 647 1.87 7.01 2.97
C VAL A 647 2.40 5.97 1.98
N PHE A 648 3.59 6.20 1.42
CA PHE A 648 4.28 5.26 0.56
C PHE A 648 5.79 5.48 0.64
N SER A 649 6.56 4.40 0.64
CA SER A 649 8.02 4.45 0.56
C SER A 649 8.55 3.19 -0.14
N GLN A 650 9.51 3.36 -1.04
CA GLN A 650 10.20 2.25 -1.69
C GLN A 650 11.57 2.67 -2.22
N ASN A 651 12.52 1.74 -2.21
CA ASN A 651 13.73 1.86 -3.01
C ASN A 651 13.43 1.68 -4.52
N VAL A 652 13.97 2.58 -5.34
CA VAL A 652 13.67 2.74 -6.77
C VAL A 652 14.92 3.15 -7.55
N GLY A 653 14.84 3.01 -8.87
CA GLY A 653 15.82 3.57 -9.80
C GLY A 653 15.40 4.96 -10.28
N ILE A 654 16.30 5.94 -10.20
CA ILE A 654 16.06 7.30 -10.70
C ILE A 654 17.02 7.71 -11.81
N ARG A 655 16.49 8.47 -12.78
CA ARG A 655 17.30 9.13 -13.81
C ARG A 655 16.63 10.39 -14.32
N ILE A 656 17.41 11.31 -14.89
CA ILE A 656 16.86 12.56 -15.43
C ILE A 656 15.88 12.28 -16.59
N ALA A 657 14.76 12.98 -16.58
CA ALA A 657 13.70 12.91 -17.58
C ALA A 657 13.77 14.00 -18.66
N GLY A 658 13.03 13.77 -19.75
CA GLY A 658 12.86 14.74 -20.83
C GLY A 658 13.99 14.75 -21.87
N ALA A 659 14.04 15.81 -22.67
CA ALA A 659 15.09 16.09 -23.66
C ALA A 659 15.68 17.48 -23.42
N PHE A 660 15.00 18.55 -23.84
CA PHE A 660 15.44 19.93 -23.59
C PHE A 660 15.31 20.34 -22.12
N GLY A 661 14.29 19.84 -21.41
CA GLY A 661 14.11 20.09 -19.98
C GLY A 661 15.29 19.66 -19.10
N ARG A 662 16.18 18.79 -19.60
CA ARG A 662 17.41 18.37 -18.92
C ARG A 662 18.39 19.53 -18.70
N GLY A 663 18.34 20.56 -19.54
CA GLY A 663 19.20 21.74 -19.44
C GLY A 663 18.76 22.76 -18.38
N ARG A 664 17.59 22.57 -17.78
CA ARG A 664 17.07 23.46 -16.74
C ARG A 664 17.72 23.16 -15.39
N ALA A 665 17.70 24.13 -14.47
CA ALA A 665 18.23 23.96 -13.12
C ALA A 665 17.40 22.94 -12.29
N GLN A 666 16.08 23.08 -12.33
CA GLN A 666 15.11 22.09 -11.81
C GLN A 666 14.83 21.05 -12.92
N LYS A 667 15.33 19.82 -12.78
CA LYS A 667 15.21 18.79 -13.83
C LYS A 667 14.11 17.78 -13.46
N GLY A 668 13.46 17.19 -14.47
CA GLY A 668 12.52 16.08 -14.24
C GLY A 668 13.23 14.78 -13.85
N PHE A 669 12.54 13.89 -13.13
CA PHE A 669 13.03 12.54 -12.78
C PHE A 669 12.09 11.48 -13.35
N ASN A 670 12.64 10.46 -14.00
CA ASN A 670 11.93 9.19 -14.15
C ASN A 670 12.23 8.35 -12.91
N VAL A 671 11.20 7.69 -12.38
CA VAL A 671 11.28 6.83 -11.20
C VAL A 671 10.79 5.44 -11.60
N PHE A 672 11.62 4.42 -11.40
CA PHE A 672 11.37 3.04 -11.84
C PHE A 672 11.39 2.06 -10.68
N ALA A 673 10.36 1.21 -10.63
CA ALA A 673 10.35 0.04 -9.76
C ALA A 673 11.06 -1.13 -10.45
N ARG A 674 12.08 -1.70 -9.82
CA ARG A 674 12.87 -2.81 -10.33
C ARG A 674 13.31 -3.70 -9.19
N ASP A 675 13.39 -5.00 -9.47
CA ASP A 675 13.90 -5.98 -8.52
C ASP A 675 15.30 -5.62 -8.01
N GLU A 676 16.15 -5.07 -8.89
CA GLU A 676 17.49 -4.57 -8.55
C GLU A 676 17.52 -3.58 -7.37
N TYR A 677 16.46 -2.80 -7.17
CA TYR A 677 16.39 -1.78 -6.10
C TYR A 677 15.43 -2.12 -4.98
N GLY A 678 14.42 -2.96 -5.23
CA GLY A 678 13.32 -3.23 -4.30
C GLY A 678 12.25 -4.06 -5.00
N ARG A 679 10.97 -3.76 -4.78
CA ARG A 679 9.88 -4.39 -5.54
C ARG A 679 9.86 -3.91 -6.98
N ASP A 680 9.46 -4.79 -7.89
CA ASP A 680 9.37 -4.51 -9.31
C ASP A 680 8.14 -3.64 -9.70
N ARG A 681 7.24 -3.35 -8.75
CA ARG A 681 6.11 -2.41 -8.86
C ARG A 681 6.02 -1.55 -7.61
N MET A 682 5.58 -0.31 -7.78
CA MET A 682 5.13 0.55 -6.68
C MET A 682 3.64 0.27 -6.44
N GLU A 683 3.32 -0.43 -5.36
CA GLU A 683 1.96 -0.82 -4.97
C GLU A 683 1.25 0.33 -4.25
N TYR A 684 0.95 1.40 -4.99
CA TYR A 684 0.22 2.55 -4.45
C TYR A 684 -0.61 3.26 -5.54
N PRO A 685 -1.86 3.66 -5.24
CA PRO A 685 -2.73 4.38 -6.18
C PRO A 685 -2.35 5.87 -6.26
N PHE A 686 -1.29 6.21 -6.99
CA PHE A 686 -0.82 7.62 -7.09
C PHE A 686 -1.83 8.58 -7.73
N PHE A 687 -2.79 8.08 -8.51
CA PHE A 687 -3.74 8.90 -9.28
C PHE A 687 -5.18 8.49 -8.97
N GLU A 688 -5.88 9.32 -8.19
CA GLU A 688 -7.22 9.07 -7.66
C GLU A 688 -8.29 8.83 -8.75
N ASN A 689 -8.08 9.37 -9.95
CA ASN A 689 -9.02 9.26 -11.07
C ASN A 689 -8.82 7.99 -11.92
N LEU A 690 -7.88 7.10 -11.54
CA LEU A 690 -7.60 5.86 -12.24
C LEU A 690 -7.85 4.67 -11.32
N PRO A 691 -8.31 3.52 -11.86
CA PRO A 691 -8.60 2.33 -11.06
C PRO A 691 -7.34 1.51 -10.70
N TYR A 692 -6.15 2.07 -10.92
CA TYR A 692 -4.89 1.33 -10.79
C TYR A 692 -4.31 1.46 -9.38
N THR A 693 -3.95 0.32 -8.80
CA THR A 693 -3.36 0.24 -7.46
C THR A 693 -1.84 0.08 -7.49
N GLN A 694 -1.23 0.00 -8.68
CA GLN A 694 0.19 -0.21 -8.82
C GLN A 694 0.77 0.36 -10.12
N TYR A 695 2.06 0.71 -10.09
CA TYR A 695 2.77 1.31 -11.23
C TYR A 695 4.20 0.78 -11.38
N LYS A 696 4.62 0.47 -12.62
CA LYS A 696 6.02 0.14 -12.94
C LYS A 696 6.94 1.36 -12.91
N ALA A 697 6.41 2.51 -13.27
CA ALA A 697 7.17 3.75 -13.31
C ALA A 697 6.27 4.97 -13.27
N VAL A 698 6.78 6.03 -12.65
CA VAL A 698 6.20 7.38 -12.68
C VAL A 698 7.26 8.37 -13.16
N VAL A 699 6.84 9.58 -13.51
CA VAL A 699 7.75 10.69 -13.83
C VAL A 699 7.40 11.89 -12.97
N LEU A 700 8.39 12.43 -12.25
CA LEU A 700 8.30 13.74 -11.62
C LEU A 700 8.67 14.78 -12.68
N ARG A 701 7.68 15.49 -13.23
CA ARG A 701 7.87 16.50 -14.27
C ARG A 701 7.90 17.91 -13.69
N ALA A 702 8.98 18.65 -13.97
CA ALA A 702 9.18 20.03 -13.51
C ALA A 702 8.60 21.10 -14.47
N GLY A 703 7.62 20.77 -15.33
CA GLY A 703 7.09 21.69 -16.35
C GLY A 703 7.87 21.76 -17.68
N GLY A 704 8.96 20.99 -17.82
CA GLY A 704 9.68 20.85 -19.10
C GLY A 704 10.25 22.16 -19.64
N GLN A 705 9.93 22.52 -20.89
CA GLN A 705 10.34 23.81 -21.45
C GLN A 705 9.50 24.98 -20.94
N ASP A 706 8.28 24.73 -20.47
CA ASP A 706 7.38 25.74 -19.90
C ASP A 706 7.69 26.05 -18.43
N GLN A 707 8.64 25.33 -17.80
CA GLN A 707 9.03 25.48 -16.40
C GLN A 707 9.27 26.94 -15.98
N SER A 708 10.09 27.67 -16.74
CA SER A 708 10.42 29.07 -16.44
C SER A 708 9.25 30.01 -16.80
N ASN A 709 8.32 29.57 -17.64
CA ASN A 709 7.16 30.31 -18.10
C ASN A 709 5.93 30.00 -17.24
N GLY A 710 4.90 29.35 -17.82
CA GLY A 710 3.62 29.08 -17.15
C GLY A 710 3.61 27.82 -16.29
N LYS A 711 4.56 26.89 -16.50
CA LYS A 711 4.74 25.59 -15.83
C LYS A 711 3.60 24.57 -15.97
N ILE A 712 2.37 25.00 -16.24
CA ILE A 712 1.14 24.20 -16.12
C ILE A 712 0.53 23.72 -17.46
N ARG A 713 1.10 24.10 -18.61
CA ARG A 713 0.46 23.86 -19.92
C ARG A 713 0.31 22.38 -20.30
N ASP A 714 1.25 21.54 -19.86
CA ASP A 714 1.19 20.10 -20.15
C ASP A 714 0.05 19.44 -19.37
N GLU A 715 -0.14 19.86 -18.12
CA GLU A 715 -1.20 19.42 -17.22
C GLU A 715 -2.56 20.01 -17.61
N LEU A 716 -2.59 21.24 -18.12
CA LEU A 716 -3.79 21.82 -18.72
C LEU A 716 -4.25 20.99 -19.91
N ALA A 717 -3.32 20.59 -20.80
CA ALA A 717 -3.65 19.82 -21.98
C ALA A 717 -4.27 18.46 -21.63
N THR A 718 -3.61 17.67 -20.78
CA THR A 718 -4.09 16.31 -20.44
C THR A 718 -5.25 16.35 -19.44
N GLY A 719 -5.29 17.34 -18.54
CA GLY A 719 -6.35 17.50 -17.54
C GLY A 719 -7.72 17.83 -18.15
N LEU A 720 -7.76 18.50 -19.31
CA LEU A 720 -9.02 18.72 -20.04
C LEU A 720 -9.64 17.43 -20.58
N LEU A 721 -8.82 16.39 -20.80
CA LEU A 721 -9.30 15.09 -21.30
C LEU A 721 -9.80 14.19 -20.17
N ALA A 722 -9.46 14.49 -18.91
CA ALA A 722 -9.83 13.68 -17.76
C ALA A 722 -11.36 13.56 -17.63
N GLY A 723 -11.86 12.33 -17.60
CA GLY A 723 -13.29 12.02 -17.49
C GLY A 723 -14.09 12.25 -18.78
N SER A 724 -13.43 12.47 -19.91
CA SER A 724 -14.08 12.62 -21.23
C SER A 724 -14.18 11.30 -21.98
N ASP A 725 -14.92 11.30 -23.09
CA ASP A 725 -15.05 10.18 -24.03
C ASP A 725 -13.99 10.21 -25.16
N VAL A 726 -12.97 11.08 -25.05
CA VAL A 726 -11.90 11.19 -26.06
C VAL A 726 -11.11 9.90 -26.13
N ASN A 727 -11.04 9.31 -27.33
CA ASN A 727 -10.42 8.01 -27.56
C ASN A 727 -8.90 8.11 -27.83
N VAL A 728 -8.13 8.66 -26.89
CA VAL A 728 -6.65 8.72 -26.97
C VAL A 728 -6.03 8.43 -25.61
N LEU A 729 -4.83 7.87 -25.58
CA LEU A 729 -4.10 7.74 -24.32
C LEU A 729 -3.52 9.09 -23.91
N TYR A 730 -3.67 9.45 -22.64
CA TYR A 730 -3.07 10.64 -22.03
C TYR A 730 -2.62 10.31 -20.61
N GLN A 731 -1.64 11.06 -20.09
CA GLN A 731 -1.09 10.83 -18.76
C GLN A 731 -1.93 11.56 -17.69
N ALA A 732 -2.39 10.83 -16.68
CA ALA A 732 -2.84 11.40 -15.42
C ALA A 732 -1.67 12.09 -14.68
N TYR A 733 -2.02 13.00 -13.77
CA TYR A 733 -1.04 13.70 -12.93
C TYR A 733 -1.58 14.04 -11.55
N LYS A 734 -0.67 14.27 -10.60
CA LYS A 734 -0.92 14.89 -9.29
C LYS A 734 0.23 15.83 -8.93
N PRO A 735 -0.03 17.07 -8.47
CA PRO A 735 1.01 18.03 -8.07
C PRO A 735 1.61 17.68 -6.71
N TYR A 736 2.93 17.83 -6.57
CA TYR A 736 3.69 17.62 -5.33
C TYR A 736 4.77 18.69 -5.18
N VAL A 737 5.19 18.97 -3.95
CA VAL A 737 6.50 19.58 -3.70
C VAL A 737 7.55 18.49 -3.55
N LEU A 738 8.62 18.54 -4.32
CA LEU A 738 9.73 17.60 -4.21
C LEU A 738 10.73 18.06 -3.15
N TYR A 739 11.15 17.15 -2.29
CA TYR A 739 12.36 17.27 -1.46
C TYR A 739 13.42 16.29 -1.95
N LEU A 740 14.57 16.80 -2.37
CA LEU A 740 15.69 16.01 -2.88
C LEU A 740 16.80 16.03 -1.82
N ASN A 741 17.12 14.87 -1.22
CA ASN A 741 18.06 14.75 -0.10
C ASN A 741 17.74 15.72 1.05
N GLY A 742 16.46 15.85 1.40
CA GLY A 742 15.99 16.73 2.48
C GLY A 742 15.89 18.22 2.11
N GLU A 743 16.25 18.59 0.88
CA GLU A 743 16.22 19.97 0.40
C GLU A 743 15.01 20.26 -0.49
N TYR A 744 14.32 21.37 -0.22
CA TYR A 744 13.19 21.83 -1.05
C TYR A 744 13.61 21.97 -2.51
N TRP A 745 12.89 21.32 -3.44
CA TRP A 745 13.22 21.30 -4.87
C TRP A 745 12.11 21.85 -5.77
N GLY A 746 11.03 22.38 -5.17
CA GLY A 746 9.92 23.02 -5.89
C GLY A 746 8.80 22.06 -6.29
N VAL A 747 7.84 22.59 -7.04
CA VAL A 747 6.66 21.90 -7.52
C VAL A 747 7.00 21.02 -8.73
N TYR A 748 6.57 19.77 -8.62
CA TYR A 748 6.61 18.75 -9.65
C TYR A 748 5.21 18.19 -9.87
N PHE A 749 4.86 17.95 -11.12
CA PHE A 749 3.71 17.13 -11.45
C PHE A 749 4.18 15.69 -11.59
N MET A 750 3.81 14.84 -10.63
CA MET A 750 3.97 13.40 -10.79
C MET A 750 2.98 12.96 -11.88
N LYS A 751 3.45 12.26 -12.91
CA LYS A 751 2.62 11.75 -14.00
C LYS A 751 2.88 10.26 -14.22
N GLU A 752 1.92 9.56 -14.80
CA GLU A 752 2.14 8.21 -15.32
C GLU A 752 3.34 8.18 -16.27
N LYS A 753 4.22 7.18 -16.21
CA LYS A 753 5.36 7.14 -17.14
C LYS A 753 4.95 6.55 -18.48
N ARG A 754 4.82 7.40 -19.50
CA ARG A 754 4.62 6.97 -20.91
C ARG A 754 5.73 6.01 -21.38
N ASN A 755 5.40 4.72 -21.50
CA ASN A 755 6.23 3.60 -21.95
C ASN A 755 5.33 2.37 -22.27
N ARG A 756 5.93 1.22 -22.56
CA ARG A 756 5.19 -0.04 -22.84
C ARG A 756 4.27 -0.50 -21.71
N PHE A 757 4.65 -0.25 -20.45
CA PHE A 757 3.84 -0.61 -19.28
C PHE A 757 2.61 0.28 -19.14
N PHE A 758 2.74 1.58 -19.43
CA PHE A 758 1.62 2.51 -19.51
C PHE A 758 0.61 2.10 -20.60
N VAL A 759 1.09 1.73 -21.79
CA VAL A 759 0.21 1.24 -22.87
C VAL A 759 -0.52 -0.04 -22.44
N ALA A 760 0.21 -1.01 -21.91
CA ALA A 760 -0.35 -2.29 -21.44
C ALA A 760 -1.43 -2.09 -20.36
N GLN A 761 -1.16 -1.20 -19.39
CA GLN A 761 -2.10 -0.87 -18.31
C GLN A 761 -3.39 -0.20 -18.81
N HIS A 762 -3.28 0.74 -19.76
CA HIS A 762 -4.45 1.42 -20.34
C HIS A 762 -5.23 0.54 -21.33
N GLU A 763 -4.58 -0.39 -22.00
CA GLU A 763 -5.23 -1.37 -22.90
C GLU A 763 -5.66 -2.65 -22.17
N ASN A 764 -5.51 -2.70 -20.84
CA ASN A 764 -5.88 -3.83 -19.99
C ASN A 764 -5.31 -5.17 -20.48
N THR A 765 -3.99 -5.21 -20.70
CA THR A 765 -3.26 -6.39 -21.15
C THR A 765 -1.97 -6.58 -20.36
N ASP A 766 -1.58 -7.84 -20.15
CA ASP A 766 -0.29 -8.20 -19.54
C ASP A 766 0.84 -8.22 -20.57
N ASN A 767 0.53 -8.08 -21.86
CA ASN A 767 1.53 -8.03 -22.91
C ASN A 767 2.29 -6.69 -22.87
N VAL A 768 3.48 -6.74 -22.29
CA VAL A 768 4.41 -5.61 -22.22
C VAL A 768 5.57 -5.75 -23.22
N THR A 769 5.71 -6.89 -23.91
CA THR A 769 6.89 -7.23 -24.71
C THR A 769 6.66 -7.10 -26.22
N ASP A 770 5.46 -7.43 -26.70
CA ASP A 770 5.10 -7.48 -28.11
C ASP A 770 4.13 -6.32 -28.43
N MET A 771 4.70 -5.17 -28.80
CA MET A 771 3.98 -3.99 -29.27
C MET A 771 4.94 -3.04 -30.00
N ASP A 772 4.38 -2.18 -30.85
CA ASP A 772 5.13 -1.10 -31.48
C ASP A 772 4.72 0.23 -30.85
N ILE A 773 5.71 1.06 -30.49
CA ILE A 773 5.49 2.46 -30.08
C ILE A 773 6.44 3.33 -30.86
N ILE A 774 5.91 4.24 -31.67
CA ILE A 774 6.67 5.07 -32.60
C ILE A 774 6.49 6.54 -32.24
N LYS A 775 7.58 7.32 -32.27
CA LYS A 775 7.57 8.76 -32.02
C LYS A 775 8.02 9.55 -33.25
N SER A 776 7.58 10.81 -33.32
CA SER A 776 7.88 11.70 -34.45
C SER A 776 7.46 11.04 -35.78
N LYS A 777 8.32 11.01 -36.80
CA LYS A 777 8.00 10.45 -38.11
C LYS A 777 8.04 8.91 -38.17
N ASP A 778 9.14 8.33 -37.70
CA ASP A 778 9.56 6.95 -38.00
C ASP A 778 10.57 6.41 -36.97
N THR A 779 10.61 6.97 -35.75
CA THR A 779 11.54 6.50 -34.73
C THR A 779 10.87 5.51 -33.80
N ALA A 780 11.33 4.26 -33.78
CA ALA A 780 10.93 3.29 -32.76
C ALA A 780 11.30 3.82 -31.36
N PHE A 781 10.28 4.08 -30.55
CA PHE A 781 10.44 4.29 -29.12
C PHE A 781 10.42 2.94 -28.38
N TYR A 782 9.67 1.97 -28.92
CA TYR A 782 9.68 0.55 -28.57
C TYR A 782 9.21 -0.27 -29.79
N GLY A 783 9.64 -1.52 -29.92
CA GLY A 783 9.28 -2.38 -31.05
C GLY A 783 9.93 -1.96 -32.38
N THR A 784 9.18 -2.10 -33.47
CA THR A 784 9.61 -1.86 -34.86
C THR A 784 8.79 -0.76 -35.54
N THR A 785 9.15 -0.41 -36.77
CA THR A 785 8.43 0.59 -37.58
C THR A 785 7.93 0.07 -38.92
N GLY A 786 8.04 -1.25 -39.16
CA GLY A 786 7.81 -1.85 -40.47
C GLY A 786 6.37 -1.67 -40.95
N GLU A 787 5.40 -2.11 -40.13
CA GLU A 787 3.98 -2.02 -40.48
C GLU A 787 3.50 -0.58 -40.66
N TRP A 788 4.05 0.36 -39.88
CA TRP A 788 3.74 1.78 -40.05
C TRP A 788 4.26 2.32 -41.38
N ALA A 789 5.48 1.94 -41.78
CA ALA A 789 6.05 2.35 -43.05
C ALA A 789 5.24 1.80 -44.24
N ASP A 790 4.80 0.54 -44.16
CA ASP A 790 3.98 -0.11 -45.19
C ASP A 790 2.61 0.57 -45.30
N LEU A 791 1.95 0.85 -44.18
CA LEU A 791 0.69 1.59 -44.14
C LEU A 791 0.85 2.98 -44.80
N MET A 792 1.91 3.72 -44.46
CA MET A 792 2.15 5.04 -45.04
C MET A 792 2.47 4.99 -46.53
N SER A 793 3.15 3.93 -47.00
CA SER A 793 3.39 3.69 -48.43
C SER A 793 2.08 3.41 -49.18
N TYR A 794 1.21 2.57 -48.61
CA TYR A 794 -0.11 2.28 -49.15
C TYR A 794 -0.97 3.55 -49.21
N LEU A 795 -1.08 4.27 -48.09
CA LEU A 795 -1.86 5.50 -47.97
C LEU A 795 -1.44 6.56 -49.02
N ASN A 796 -0.14 6.72 -49.23
CA ASN A 796 0.38 7.72 -50.16
C ASN A 796 0.16 7.35 -51.65
N SER A 797 -0.06 6.07 -51.95
CA SER A 797 -0.29 5.56 -53.31
C SER A 797 -1.78 5.37 -53.67
N HIS A 798 -2.70 5.48 -52.71
CA HIS A 798 -4.14 5.25 -52.91
C HIS A 798 -5.00 6.49 -52.60
N ASP A 799 -6.20 6.53 -53.16
CA ASP A 799 -7.24 7.54 -52.85
C ASP A 799 -8.26 6.93 -51.88
N LEU A 800 -8.50 7.58 -50.74
CA LEU A 800 -9.42 7.07 -49.73
C LEU A 800 -10.90 7.33 -50.05
N ASN A 801 -11.21 7.96 -51.20
CA ASN A 801 -12.56 7.94 -51.76
C ASN A 801 -12.91 6.59 -52.42
N ASP A 802 -11.95 5.67 -52.55
CA ASP A 802 -12.21 4.28 -52.92
C ASP A 802 -12.52 3.44 -51.66
N ASP A 803 -13.66 2.74 -51.67
CA ASP A 803 -14.16 1.98 -50.52
C ASP A 803 -13.17 0.90 -50.05
N ALA A 804 -12.43 0.26 -50.98
CA ALA A 804 -11.47 -0.78 -50.63
C ALA A 804 -10.21 -0.19 -50.00
N ALA A 805 -9.73 0.95 -50.52
CA ALA A 805 -8.61 1.68 -49.93
C ALA A 805 -8.96 2.24 -48.54
N TYR A 806 -10.16 2.80 -48.36
CA TYR A 806 -10.65 3.25 -47.06
C TYR A 806 -10.72 2.09 -46.06
N ALA A 807 -11.35 0.98 -46.44
CA ALA A 807 -11.45 -0.21 -45.59
C ALA A 807 -10.08 -0.79 -45.21
N HIS A 808 -9.10 -0.75 -46.11
CA HIS A 808 -7.73 -1.19 -45.81
C HIS A 808 -7.04 -0.33 -44.76
N VAL A 809 -7.23 1.00 -44.80
CA VAL A 809 -6.67 1.91 -43.79
C VAL A 809 -7.44 1.80 -42.48
N ASP A 810 -8.78 1.75 -42.50
CA ASP A 810 -9.59 1.57 -41.30
C ASP A 810 -9.28 0.25 -40.59
N ALA A 811 -8.98 -0.83 -41.31
CA ALA A 811 -8.57 -2.10 -40.70
C ALA A 811 -7.26 -2.00 -39.89
N GLN A 812 -6.43 -0.99 -40.14
CA GLN A 812 -5.11 -0.84 -39.52
C GLN A 812 -5.01 0.36 -38.57
N VAL A 813 -5.90 1.36 -38.69
CA VAL A 813 -5.86 2.60 -37.92
C VAL A 813 -7.19 2.80 -37.23
N ASP A 814 -7.18 3.11 -35.94
CA ASP A 814 -8.39 3.58 -35.27
C ASP A 814 -8.67 5.02 -35.73
N LEU A 815 -9.48 5.15 -36.77
CA LEU A 815 -9.81 6.44 -37.38
C LEU A 815 -10.57 7.38 -36.44
N SER A 816 -11.25 6.84 -35.41
CA SER A 816 -11.93 7.62 -34.38
C SER A 816 -10.92 8.20 -33.38
N SER A 817 -9.97 7.37 -32.91
CA SER A 817 -8.86 7.81 -32.07
C SER A 817 -8.02 8.88 -32.75
N PHE A 818 -7.74 8.71 -34.05
CA PHE A 818 -7.01 9.70 -34.83
C PHE A 818 -7.78 11.03 -34.97
N MET A 819 -9.10 10.98 -35.16
CA MET A 819 -9.95 12.17 -35.24
C MET A 819 -9.86 12.99 -33.96
N ASP A 820 -10.05 12.32 -32.81
CA ASP A 820 -9.97 12.93 -31.49
C ASP A 820 -8.57 13.49 -31.21
N TYR A 821 -7.50 12.74 -31.50
CA TYR A 821 -6.13 13.20 -31.40
C TYR A 821 -5.89 14.51 -32.17
N MET A 822 -6.32 14.55 -33.43
CA MET A 822 -6.17 15.73 -34.29
C MET A 822 -6.96 16.92 -33.76
N ILE A 823 -8.19 16.72 -33.28
CA ILE A 823 -8.99 17.79 -32.67
C ILE A 823 -8.28 18.36 -31.45
N CYS A 824 -7.80 17.50 -30.55
CA CYS A 824 -7.13 17.91 -29.32
C CYS A 824 -5.83 18.68 -29.59
N GLU A 825 -5.01 18.21 -30.53
CA GLU A 825 -3.79 18.88 -30.97
C GLU A 825 -4.07 20.24 -31.63
N ILE A 826 -5.10 20.29 -32.48
CA ILE A 826 -5.49 21.51 -33.17
C ILE A 826 -6.03 22.50 -32.14
N TYR A 827 -6.97 22.12 -31.26
CA TYR A 827 -7.54 23.02 -30.28
C TYR A 827 -6.48 23.62 -29.37
N ALA A 828 -5.63 22.78 -28.73
CA ALA A 828 -4.56 23.20 -27.83
C ALA A 828 -3.54 24.16 -28.49
N ALA A 829 -3.57 24.23 -29.82
CA ALA A 829 -2.67 25.04 -30.63
C ALA A 829 -1.21 24.65 -30.43
N ASN A 830 -0.95 23.34 -30.28
CA ASN A 830 0.40 22.81 -30.13
C ASN A 830 1.23 23.15 -31.38
N SER A 831 2.24 23.98 -31.19
CA SER A 831 3.11 24.44 -32.28
C SER A 831 4.32 23.54 -32.52
N ASP A 832 4.59 22.60 -31.60
CA ASP A 832 5.63 21.58 -31.76
C ASP A 832 5.07 20.33 -32.43
N THR A 833 4.87 20.40 -33.75
CA THR A 833 4.15 19.36 -34.48
C THR A 833 4.87 18.03 -34.61
N TRP A 834 6.10 17.92 -34.10
CA TRP A 834 6.86 16.68 -34.08
C TRP A 834 6.71 15.89 -32.77
N ASN A 835 6.06 16.46 -31.75
CA ASN A 835 5.65 15.75 -30.54
C ASN A 835 4.41 14.90 -30.81
N ILE A 836 4.59 13.89 -31.65
CA ILE A 836 3.58 12.90 -32.00
C ILE A 836 4.07 11.53 -31.54
N GLN A 837 3.14 10.71 -31.04
CA GLN A 837 3.41 9.32 -30.69
C GLN A 837 2.17 8.49 -30.94
N TYR A 838 2.39 7.28 -31.44
CA TYR A 838 1.35 6.30 -31.74
C TYR A 838 1.88 4.91 -31.42
N TYR A 839 0.95 4.00 -31.14
CA TYR A 839 1.24 2.62 -30.76
C TYR A 839 0.30 1.63 -31.45
N LYS A 840 0.72 0.37 -31.48
CA LYS A 840 -0.07 -0.74 -31.98
C LYS A 840 0.24 -2.00 -31.16
N LEU A 841 -0.82 -2.65 -30.69
CA LEU A 841 -0.77 -3.99 -30.10
C LEU A 841 -0.87 -5.07 -31.20
N PRO A 842 -0.41 -6.31 -30.95
CA PRO A 842 -0.45 -7.39 -31.92
C PRO A 842 -1.87 -7.66 -32.41
N GLY A 843 -2.07 -7.66 -33.73
CA GLY A 843 -3.40 -7.81 -34.34
C GLY A 843 -4.37 -6.63 -34.13
N GLY A 844 -3.93 -5.56 -33.45
CA GLY A 844 -4.73 -4.36 -33.18
C GLY A 844 -4.65 -3.31 -34.29
N LYS A 845 -5.13 -2.10 -33.97
CA LYS A 845 -5.04 -0.91 -34.83
C LYS A 845 -4.04 0.10 -34.25
N TRP A 846 -3.49 0.97 -35.09
CA TRP A 846 -2.72 2.14 -34.67
C TRP A 846 -3.60 3.14 -33.93
N LYS A 847 -3.15 3.56 -32.74
CA LYS A 847 -3.79 4.55 -31.85
C LYS A 847 -2.75 5.60 -31.40
N TRP A 848 -3.20 6.72 -30.84
CA TRP A 848 -2.34 7.86 -30.49
C TRP A 848 -2.18 8.07 -28.98
N ILE A 849 -1.02 8.63 -28.60
CA ILE A 849 -0.73 9.10 -27.25
C ILE A 849 -0.57 10.62 -27.28
N TYR A 850 -1.36 11.31 -26.48
CA TYR A 850 -1.41 12.77 -26.35
C TYR A 850 -0.43 13.24 -25.26
N TYR A 851 0.66 13.95 -25.63
CA TYR A 851 1.70 14.38 -24.69
C TYR A 851 2.52 15.61 -25.14
N ASP A 852 3.16 16.28 -24.16
CA ASP A 852 4.17 17.34 -24.31
C ASP A 852 3.69 18.66 -24.92
N PHE A 853 2.86 19.39 -24.15
CA PHE A 853 2.19 20.62 -24.59
C PHE A 853 2.84 21.91 -24.10
N CYS A 854 4.15 21.90 -23.84
CA CYS A 854 4.89 23.08 -23.36
C CYS A 854 4.75 24.30 -24.31
N TRP A 855 4.45 24.08 -25.60
CA TRP A 855 4.34 25.09 -26.65
C TRP A 855 2.89 25.32 -27.14
N SER A 856 1.93 25.13 -26.23
CA SER A 856 0.48 25.22 -26.48
C SER A 856 -0.15 26.39 -25.71
N PHE A 857 -1.47 26.60 -25.84
CA PHE A 857 -2.23 27.57 -25.04
C PHE A 857 -1.57 28.97 -24.96
N GLY A 858 -1.21 29.52 -26.12
CA GLY A 858 -0.64 30.87 -26.22
C GLY A 858 0.87 31.00 -25.97
N ALA A 859 1.62 29.90 -25.82
CA ALA A 859 3.06 29.95 -25.49
C ALA A 859 4.01 30.44 -26.62
N SER A 860 3.64 30.34 -27.90
CA SER A 860 4.60 30.54 -29.00
C SER A 860 4.86 32.01 -29.36
N GLU A 861 6.12 32.33 -29.69
CA GLU A 861 6.53 33.66 -30.21
C GLU A 861 5.97 33.98 -31.60
N ASN A 862 5.37 33.01 -32.29
CA ASN A 862 4.64 33.22 -33.54
C ASN A 862 3.27 33.84 -33.25
N LYS A 863 3.27 35.16 -33.05
CA LYS A 863 2.11 36.05 -32.91
C LYS A 863 1.22 36.14 -34.17
N GLN A 864 0.95 35.03 -34.85
CA GLN A 864 0.11 35.02 -36.06
C GLN A 864 -0.96 33.91 -35.98
N ASN A 865 -2.04 34.24 -35.28
CA ASN A 865 -3.39 33.68 -35.39
C ASN A 865 -3.62 32.20 -35.00
N HIS A 866 -2.65 31.51 -34.39
CA HIS A 866 -2.80 30.10 -33.98
C HIS A 866 -3.42 29.21 -35.07
N LYS A 867 -2.92 29.31 -36.32
CA LYS A 867 -3.42 28.57 -37.49
C LYS A 867 -3.03 27.08 -37.45
N THR A 868 -3.28 26.40 -36.34
CA THR A 868 -2.79 25.04 -36.12
C THR A 868 -3.50 23.99 -36.98
N LEU A 869 -4.72 24.25 -37.45
CA LEU A 869 -5.35 23.41 -38.47
C LEU A 869 -4.51 23.36 -39.75
N SER A 870 -4.10 24.51 -40.28
CA SER A 870 -3.27 24.56 -41.49
C SER A 870 -1.86 24.00 -41.23
N ILE A 871 -1.29 24.29 -40.05
CA ILE A 871 0.05 23.79 -39.68
C ILE A 871 0.04 22.26 -39.61
N ARG A 872 -0.94 21.65 -38.91
CA ARG A 872 -1.06 20.18 -38.80
C ARG A 872 -1.26 19.48 -40.14
N ARG A 873 -1.84 20.15 -41.13
CA ARG A 873 -1.95 19.65 -42.51
C ARG A 873 -0.62 19.70 -43.29
N LEU A 874 0.39 20.44 -42.84
CA LEU A 874 1.58 20.77 -43.65
C LEU A 874 2.92 20.43 -43.00
N SER A 875 3.00 20.20 -41.68
CA SER A 875 4.27 20.25 -40.95
C SER A 875 4.83 18.91 -40.46
N SER A 876 4.03 17.84 -40.39
CA SER A 876 4.43 16.57 -39.75
C SER A 876 4.03 15.35 -40.57
N ARG A 877 4.72 15.11 -41.69
CA ARG A 877 4.59 13.83 -42.43
C ARG A 877 5.18 12.72 -41.55
N PRO A 878 4.42 11.65 -41.19
CA PRO A 878 3.27 11.07 -41.90
C PRO A 878 1.86 11.42 -41.40
N CYS A 879 1.71 11.97 -40.17
CA CYS A 879 0.39 12.32 -39.62
C CYS A 879 -0.38 13.32 -40.49
N SER A 880 0.32 14.30 -41.09
CA SER A 880 -0.27 15.24 -42.04
C SER A 880 -0.83 14.57 -43.30
N ASP A 881 -0.17 13.51 -43.78
CA ASP A 881 -0.60 12.80 -45.00
C ASP A 881 -1.88 12.01 -44.73
N LEU A 882 -1.94 11.29 -43.60
CA LEU A 882 -3.15 10.60 -43.15
C LEU A 882 -4.31 11.57 -42.95
N PHE A 883 -4.08 12.68 -42.27
CA PHE A 883 -5.11 13.69 -42.03
C PHE A 883 -5.65 14.30 -43.34
N ASN A 884 -4.78 14.67 -44.27
CA ASN A 884 -5.23 15.23 -45.55
C ASN A 884 -5.99 14.22 -46.40
N LYS A 885 -5.58 12.94 -46.38
CA LYS A 885 -6.28 11.86 -47.10
C LYS A 885 -7.67 11.61 -46.53
N LEU A 886 -7.83 11.61 -45.20
CA LEU A 886 -9.12 11.45 -44.54
C LEU A 886 -10.02 12.67 -44.71
N LEU A 887 -9.48 13.90 -44.66
CA LEU A 887 -10.24 15.11 -44.95
C LEU A 887 -10.77 15.18 -46.39
N ALA A 888 -10.18 14.43 -47.31
CA ALA A 888 -10.68 14.32 -48.68
C ALA A 888 -11.92 13.43 -48.81
N VAL A 889 -12.22 12.60 -47.79
CA VAL A 889 -13.43 11.77 -47.71
C VAL A 889 -14.56 12.62 -47.10
N PRO A 890 -15.64 12.93 -47.85
CA PRO A 890 -16.68 13.87 -47.40
C PRO A 890 -17.32 13.51 -46.06
N GLU A 891 -17.63 12.24 -45.86
CA GLU A 891 -18.30 11.71 -44.65
C GLU A 891 -17.40 11.83 -43.43
N TRP A 892 -16.11 11.50 -43.58
CA TRP A 892 -15.15 11.62 -42.47
C TRP A 892 -14.89 13.09 -42.12
N ARG A 893 -14.82 13.98 -43.12
CA ARG A 893 -14.67 15.43 -42.88
C ARG A 893 -15.88 16.03 -42.16
N ASP A 894 -17.10 15.62 -42.51
CA ASP A 894 -18.31 16.03 -41.79
C ASP A 894 -18.29 15.55 -40.33
N ALA A 895 -17.95 14.27 -40.12
CA ALA A 895 -17.79 13.70 -38.78
C ALA A 895 -16.73 14.44 -37.96
N PHE A 896 -15.58 14.77 -38.55
CA PHE A 896 -14.53 15.58 -37.92
C PHE A 896 -15.07 16.95 -37.47
N CYS A 897 -15.82 17.66 -38.33
CA CYS A 897 -16.38 18.97 -37.97
C CYS A 897 -17.39 18.86 -36.83
N ARG A 898 -18.26 17.85 -36.84
CA ARG A 898 -19.26 17.63 -35.80
C ARG A 898 -18.63 17.24 -34.46
N ARG A 899 -17.65 16.33 -34.48
CA ARG A 899 -16.90 15.95 -33.28
C ARG A 899 -16.12 17.14 -32.71
N PHE A 900 -15.52 17.98 -33.56
CA PHE A 900 -14.87 19.20 -33.10
C PHE A 900 -15.89 20.16 -32.46
N ALA A 901 -17.06 20.36 -33.07
CA ALA A 901 -18.10 21.20 -32.51
C ALA A 901 -18.59 20.69 -31.14
N GLU A 902 -18.74 19.38 -30.98
CA GLU A 902 -19.07 18.74 -29.70
C GLU A 902 -18.00 19.06 -28.65
N LEU A 903 -16.72 18.78 -28.94
CA LEU A 903 -15.64 19.00 -27.98
C LEU A 903 -15.45 20.48 -27.61
N LEU A 904 -15.72 21.42 -28.53
CA LEU A 904 -15.76 22.86 -28.25
C LEU A 904 -16.85 23.28 -27.26
N ASN A 905 -17.91 22.51 -27.12
CA ASN A 905 -19.01 22.77 -26.19
C ASN A 905 -18.91 21.92 -24.91
N THR A 906 -17.97 20.99 -24.82
CA THR A 906 -17.75 20.13 -23.65
C THR A 906 -16.39 20.42 -23.02
N ILE A 907 -15.37 19.61 -23.32
CA ILE A 907 -14.04 19.69 -22.69
C ILE A 907 -13.30 21.00 -23.02
N TYR A 908 -13.64 21.65 -24.13
CA TYR A 908 -13.03 22.89 -24.58
C TYR A 908 -13.95 24.11 -24.48
N ALA A 909 -15.05 23.99 -23.74
CA ALA A 909 -15.84 25.15 -23.35
C ALA A 909 -14.95 26.14 -22.57
N PRO A 910 -14.97 27.46 -22.87
CA PRO A 910 -14.12 28.44 -22.19
C PRO A 910 -14.19 28.38 -20.67
N GLU A 911 -15.37 28.13 -20.12
CA GLU A 911 -15.59 28.03 -18.68
C GLU A 911 -14.81 26.85 -18.08
N ARG A 912 -14.79 25.71 -18.76
CA ARG A 912 -14.05 24.51 -18.32
C ARG A 912 -12.54 24.74 -18.40
N VAL A 913 -12.07 25.36 -19.48
CA VAL A 913 -10.64 25.65 -19.68
C VAL A 913 -10.14 26.67 -18.67
N ASN A 914 -10.87 27.76 -18.45
CA ASN A 914 -10.53 28.76 -17.45
C ASN A 914 -10.53 28.16 -16.03
N ALA A 915 -11.53 27.35 -15.67
CA ALA A 915 -11.59 26.71 -14.36
C ALA A 915 -10.36 25.82 -14.08
N LEU A 916 -9.92 25.05 -15.08
CA LEU A 916 -8.72 24.23 -14.92
C LEU A 916 -7.43 25.05 -14.89
N ILE A 917 -7.35 26.18 -15.61
CA ILE A 917 -6.23 27.12 -15.48
C ILE A 917 -6.15 27.65 -14.03
N ASP A 918 -7.28 28.08 -13.47
CA ASP A 918 -7.34 28.63 -12.11
C ASP A 918 -6.95 27.58 -11.05
N GLU A 919 -7.41 26.35 -11.21
CA GLU A 919 -7.04 25.22 -10.36
C GLU A 919 -5.52 24.96 -10.40
N LEU A 920 -4.97 24.79 -11.60
CA LEU A 920 -3.54 24.53 -11.80
C LEU A 920 -2.66 25.68 -11.33
N TYR A 921 -3.09 26.91 -11.54
CA TYR A 921 -2.45 28.11 -11.00
C TYR A 921 -2.42 28.06 -9.47
N GLY A 922 -3.53 27.70 -8.83
CA GLY A 922 -3.64 27.57 -7.37
C GLY A 922 -2.64 26.57 -6.76
N TYR A 923 -2.27 25.52 -7.50
CA TYR A 923 -1.24 24.57 -7.07
C TYR A 923 0.17 25.17 -7.09
N VAL A 924 0.52 25.91 -8.15
CA VAL A 924 1.91 26.36 -8.35
C VAL A 924 2.22 27.73 -7.74
N GLU A 925 1.23 28.61 -7.65
CA GLU A 925 1.40 30.01 -7.21
C GLU A 925 2.06 30.15 -5.84
N PRO A 926 1.68 29.36 -4.80
CA PRO A 926 2.28 29.51 -3.47
C PRO A 926 3.79 29.23 -3.45
N GLU A 927 4.28 28.42 -4.38
CA GLU A 927 5.65 27.91 -4.39
C GLU A 927 6.54 28.59 -5.44
N ILE A 928 5.93 29.19 -6.49
CA ILE A 928 6.67 29.68 -7.65
C ILE A 928 7.65 30.80 -7.28
N ALA A 929 7.33 31.64 -6.30
CA ALA A 929 8.24 32.68 -5.82
C ALA A 929 9.53 32.08 -5.26
N ARG A 930 9.40 31.04 -4.41
CA ARG A 930 10.52 30.31 -3.82
C ARG A 930 11.30 29.51 -4.87
N GLU A 931 10.62 28.94 -5.87
CA GLU A 931 11.29 28.33 -7.02
C GLU A 931 12.15 29.33 -7.80
N ARG A 932 11.62 30.52 -8.07
CA ARG A 932 12.37 31.56 -8.79
C ARG A 932 13.55 32.05 -7.97
N GLU A 933 13.41 32.22 -6.66
CA GLU A 933 14.55 32.54 -5.81
C GLU A 933 15.66 31.48 -5.90
N LYS A 934 15.30 30.20 -5.88
CA LYS A 934 16.27 29.10 -5.91
C LYS A 934 16.95 28.89 -7.28
N PHE A 935 16.17 28.90 -8.36
CA PHE A 935 16.64 28.42 -9.68
C PHE A 935 16.96 29.53 -10.69
N ASN A 936 16.56 30.77 -10.44
CA ASN A 936 16.57 31.85 -11.44
C ASN A 936 17.83 32.73 -11.42
N SER A 937 18.96 32.17 -11.00
CA SER A 937 20.26 32.84 -11.01
C SER A 937 20.93 32.76 -12.40
N PRO A 938 21.75 33.75 -12.83
CA PRO A 938 22.57 33.64 -14.04
C PRO A 938 23.50 32.42 -14.05
N THR A 939 23.76 31.84 -12.88
CA THR A 939 24.51 30.59 -12.72
C THR A 939 23.75 29.58 -11.87
N TRP A 940 23.95 28.29 -12.15
CA TRP A 940 23.44 27.17 -11.36
C TRP A 940 24.60 26.18 -11.13
N LEU A 941 24.85 25.80 -9.88
CA LEU A 941 26.01 24.98 -9.49
C LEU A 941 27.35 25.55 -10.01
N GLY A 942 27.50 26.87 -10.01
CA GLY A 942 28.69 27.55 -10.52
C GLY A 942 28.80 27.63 -12.05
N VAL A 943 27.84 27.07 -12.79
CA VAL A 943 27.83 27.03 -14.26
C VAL A 943 26.85 28.06 -14.82
N LYS A 944 27.25 28.78 -15.87
CA LYS A 944 26.40 29.75 -16.58
C LYS A 944 25.12 29.08 -17.10
N GLN A 945 23.97 29.72 -16.83
CA GLN A 945 22.68 29.32 -17.40
C GLN A 945 22.42 30.02 -18.74
N HIS A 946 21.64 29.37 -19.59
CA HIS A 946 21.09 29.99 -20.80
C HIS A 946 19.89 30.89 -20.43
N ASN A 947 19.66 31.95 -21.20
CA ASN A 947 18.61 32.94 -20.91
C ASN A 947 17.21 32.30 -20.89
N GLU A 948 16.99 31.28 -21.71
CA GLU A 948 15.74 30.53 -21.78
C GLU A 948 15.40 29.82 -20.46
N ASN A 949 16.37 29.62 -19.55
CA ASN A 949 16.15 29.03 -18.23
C ASN A 949 15.64 30.06 -17.21
N ILE A 950 15.75 31.36 -17.50
CA ILE A 950 15.56 32.44 -16.53
C ILE A 950 14.29 33.23 -16.86
N ALA A 951 13.41 33.43 -15.88
CA ALA A 951 12.15 34.16 -16.02
C ALA A 951 11.67 34.78 -14.69
N SER A 952 10.91 35.88 -14.74
CA SER A 952 10.41 36.54 -13.52
C SER A 952 9.04 36.03 -13.07
N TYR A 953 8.66 36.37 -11.84
CA TYR A 953 7.31 36.11 -11.32
C TYR A 953 6.22 36.83 -12.14
N GLU A 954 6.46 38.07 -12.55
CA GLU A 954 5.57 38.81 -13.45
C GLU A 954 5.46 38.16 -14.83
N GLY A 955 6.58 37.57 -15.30
CA GLY A 955 6.60 36.74 -16.51
C GLY A 955 5.67 35.54 -16.39
N PHE A 956 5.70 34.83 -15.25
CA PHE A 956 4.78 33.74 -14.95
C PHE A 956 3.31 34.21 -14.97
N LEU A 957 2.96 35.29 -14.24
CA LEU A 957 1.60 35.84 -14.22
C LEU A 957 1.10 36.21 -15.63
N ARG A 958 1.96 36.79 -16.46
CA ARG A 958 1.64 37.09 -17.86
C ARG A 958 1.33 35.83 -18.67
N GLN A 959 2.03 34.73 -18.41
CA GLN A 959 1.74 33.46 -19.08
C GLN A 959 0.38 32.89 -18.68
N ILE A 960 -0.03 33.06 -17.42
CA ILE A 960 -1.39 32.70 -16.97
C ILE A 960 -2.45 33.54 -17.69
N GLU A 961 -2.27 34.86 -17.76
CA GLU A 961 -3.18 35.76 -18.50
C GLU A 961 -3.30 35.40 -19.99
N LEU A 962 -2.19 35.01 -20.62
CA LEU A 962 -2.18 34.52 -22.01
C LEU A 962 -3.02 33.24 -22.17
N MET A 963 -3.00 32.33 -21.19
CA MET A 963 -3.82 31.11 -21.25
C MET A 963 -5.31 31.42 -21.11
N HIS A 964 -5.71 32.35 -20.24
CA HIS A 964 -7.11 32.80 -20.17
C HIS A 964 -7.56 33.50 -21.45
N THR A 965 -6.72 34.38 -22.00
CA THR A 965 -7.00 35.06 -23.28
C THR A 965 -7.20 34.02 -24.38
N PHE A 966 -6.30 33.04 -24.45
CA PHE A 966 -6.42 31.91 -25.38
C PHE A 966 -7.74 31.16 -25.17
N ALA A 967 -8.08 30.75 -23.95
CA ALA A 967 -9.31 30.01 -23.65
C ALA A 967 -10.58 30.72 -24.16
N ASN A 968 -10.63 32.04 -24.02
CA ASN A 968 -11.80 32.85 -24.40
C ASN A 968 -11.86 33.14 -25.91
N GLU A 969 -10.72 33.34 -26.57
CA GLU A 969 -10.67 33.70 -28.00
C GLU A 969 -10.61 32.47 -28.92
N ARG A 970 -10.10 31.34 -28.42
CA ARG A 970 -9.79 30.15 -29.21
C ARG A 970 -11.00 29.56 -29.93
N PRO A 971 -12.18 29.38 -29.32
CA PRO A 971 -13.34 28.78 -30.00
C PRO A 971 -13.77 29.56 -31.24
N ALA A 972 -13.86 30.90 -31.14
CA ALA A 972 -14.22 31.74 -32.28
C ALA A 972 -13.15 31.69 -33.38
N ALA A 973 -11.87 31.76 -32.99
CA ALA A 973 -10.75 31.70 -33.92
C ALA A 973 -10.72 30.37 -34.69
N ILE A 974 -10.91 29.23 -34.01
CA ILE A 974 -10.84 27.91 -34.66
C ILE A 974 -12.07 27.63 -35.53
N LYS A 975 -13.28 28.06 -35.13
CA LYS A 975 -14.48 28.01 -36.00
C LYS A 975 -14.24 28.76 -37.31
N GLY A 976 -13.66 29.96 -37.25
CA GLY A 976 -13.30 30.73 -38.44
C GLY A 976 -12.23 30.06 -39.32
N GLN A 977 -11.24 29.39 -38.71
CA GLN A 977 -10.25 28.61 -39.45
C GLN A 977 -10.87 27.40 -40.15
N ILE A 978 -11.71 26.63 -39.46
CA ILE A 978 -12.41 25.46 -40.02
C ILE A 978 -13.28 25.89 -41.20
N GLN A 979 -14.07 26.96 -41.04
CA GLN A 979 -14.91 27.50 -42.11
C GLN A 979 -14.10 27.87 -43.35
N ALA A 980 -13.00 28.60 -43.17
CA ALA A 980 -12.16 29.07 -44.27
C ALA A 980 -11.39 27.93 -44.96
N GLU A 981 -10.77 27.03 -44.19
CA GLU A 981 -9.93 25.95 -44.71
C GLU A 981 -10.74 24.87 -45.45
N PHE A 982 -11.98 24.63 -45.03
CA PHE A 982 -12.85 23.61 -45.65
C PHE A 982 -13.89 24.20 -46.61
N GLY A 983 -13.98 25.53 -46.72
CA GLY A 983 -14.94 26.20 -47.60
C GLY A 983 -16.40 25.98 -47.20
N LEU A 984 -16.69 25.96 -45.89
CA LEU A 984 -18.02 25.65 -45.35
C LEU A 984 -18.97 26.85 -45.44
N SER A 985 -20.23 26.59 -45.75
CA SER A 985 -21.26 27.62 -45.81
C SER A 985 -21.65 28.14 -44.42
N ASP A 986 -22.14 29.38 -44.33
CA ASP A 986 -22.70 29.93 -43.08
C ASP A 986 -23.89 29.11 -42.55
N ALA A 987 -24.62 28.43 -43.44
CA ALA A 987 -25.70 27.52 -43.04
C ALA A 987 -25.16 26.28 -42.31
N TYR A 988 -24.10 25.67 -42.85
CA TYR A 988 -23.43 24.53 -42.22
C TYR A 988 -22.79 24.91 -40.88
N MET A 989 -22.12 26.07 -40.83
CA MET A 989 -21.50 26.53 -39.58
C MET A 989 -22.54 26.73 -38.47
N ARG A 990 -23.72 27.27 -38.78
CA ARG A 990 -24.81 27.40 -37.80
C ARG A 990 -25.43 26.07 -37.39
N GLU A 991 -25.55 25.12 -38.32
CA GLU A 991 -26.06 23.79 -38.02
C GLU A 991 -25.13 23.02 -37.07
N VAL A 992 -23.83 23.04 -37.35
CA VAL A 992 -22.86 22.18 -36.68
C VAL A 992 -22.26 22.84 -35.45
N PHE A 993 -21.91 24.13 -35.51
CA PHE A 993 -21.17 24.83 -34.46
C PHE A 993 -22.03 25.80 -33.63
N GLY A 994 -23.32 25.95 -33.95
CA GLY A 994 -24.26 26.88 -33.31
C GLY A 994 -24.10 28.32 -33.81
#